data_AF-A0A4R5CGH3-F1
#
_entry.id   AF-A0A4R5CGH3-F1
#
_cell.length_a   1.000
_cell.length_b   1.000
_cell.length_c   1.000
_cell.angle_alpha   90.00
_cell.angle_beta   90.00
_cell.angle_gamma   90.00
#
_symmetry.space_group_name_H-M   'P 1'
#
loop_
_entity.id
_entity.type
_entity.pdbx_description
1 polymer ?
#
loop_
_entity_poly.entity_id
_entity_poly.type
_entity_poly.pdbx_seq_one_letter_code
_entity_poly.pdbx_strand_id
1 'polypeptide(L)'
;MTASTEEVPGRGRYTETARQARLGWLRRTTGASLTALEEAGIPARDLMGNIENYVATVEVPVGLAGPLLFRGDAARGPVTVPLATTEGALVASAARGAKAITRAGGVETRVIAQRMTRAPVFEFDGIGAAAGFAQWVTGRHTELAEQIREVSRHSRLVELDPVQIGRVVHLRFVYETADAGGQNMTTAATWRACRWINDRIATLPGMAPTWFAIEGNMSGDKKLTHLNMIAGRGTRVTAECTLDRATVQRVLKTTPEAIDRTYRIAVPAAQQAGMVGFDIDAVNVIAAVYVATGQDIASVYESSGAVFSVQPEDGGLRAGLLLPGLVIGTVGGGTGLPRQRAYLEALGCAGDGGMHRLAEIICGFSLAVNLSTLAAVAGGQFADAHERLGRSRRVHWLTRADLDAPLLEPLLAEALDAPDLKVVEVATPVDESQSGLLTEMTSRGERRKLTGVVPLRVGYARPGGTTKEIDLVAKVKPLDEEVIIEAAKLASLSGGALADLYARWRDWTGFKDVHTREVALYRSGDPALARVMPEVYGVHVDPEREAYVILMERLGPGVILKDTADRPGLWRGEHVRAAIEGIAGVHAAWLGREDELTARGWLGRVQSAERMSAMGGLWTAMAEQHAAEHPQWFTPDVLHRLRRIIDSSGDWWARLERLPRTLVHNDFNPRNIALRASDLSLVAYDWELATLHVPQRDLVELLAFVLPADAGEDDVAALLELHRQAVRDAGAEVPGPDSWREGYRLALWDFSITRLQLYLMAHTHRELPFLKHLVPNVVRLLEMEGTGAG
;
A
#
# COMPACT_ATOMS: atom_id res chain seq x y z
N MET A 1 32.10 -1.56 29.69
CA MET A 1 32.43 -0.44 28.80
C MET A 1 32.68 0.79 29.66
N THR A 2 33.93 1.17 29.87
CA THR A 2 34.28 2.46 30.49
C THR A 2 33.95 3.56 29.49
N ALA A 3 33.08 4.51 29.87
CA ALA A 3 32.78 5.66 29.04
C ALA A 3 34.07 6.44 28.77
N SER A 4 34.47 6.54 27.49
CA SER A 4 35.63 7.32 27.09
C SER A 4 35.39 8.80 27.42
N THR A 5 36.33 9.43 28.13
CA THR A 5 36.36 10.87 28.39
C THR A 5 37.08 11.65 27.27
N GLU A 6 37.38 11.00 26.16
CA GLU A 6 38.10 11.58 25.02
C GLU A 6 37.21 12.58 24.27
N GLU A 7 37.70 13.81 24.06
CA GLU A 7 36.95 14.85 23.36
C GLU A 7 36.82 14.57 21.85
N VAL A 8 35.74 15.05 21.22
CA VAL A 8 35.54 14.96 19.77
C VAL A 8 36.62 15.77 19.03
N PRO A 9 37.40 15.16 18.11
CA PRO A 9 38.55 15.82 17.50
C PRO A 9 38.15 16.87 16.44
N GLY A 10 39.07 17.80 16.18
CA GLY A 10 38.95 18.75 15.05
C GLY A 10 37.81 19.76 15.18
N ARG A 11 37.38 20.12 16.40
CA ARG A 11 36.34 21.11 16.67
C ARG A 11 36.59 22.42 15.90
N GLY A 12 35.56 22.97 15.28
CA GLY A 12 35.63 24.22 14.49
C GLY A 12 36.38 24.12 13.15
N ARG A 13 36.90 22.94 12.76
CA ARG A 13 37.57 22.75 11.47
C ARG A 13 36.64 22.11 10.44
N TYR A 14 36.53 22.74 9.27
CA TYR A 14 35.65 22.32 8.16
C TYR A 14 36.44 21.70 7.01
N THR A 15 37.24 20.69 7.31
CA THR A 15 38.07 19.97 6.33
C THR A 15 37.72 18.49 6.32
N GLU A 16 38.00 17.83 5.19
CA GLU A 16 37.81 16.39 5.07
C GLU A 16 38.66 15.61 6.09
N THR A 17 39.89 16.05 6.34
CA THR A 17 40.74 15.48 7.39
C THR A 17 40.10 15.56 8.77
N ALA A 18 39.48 16.69 9.11
CA ALA A 18 38.80 16.84 10.40
C ALA A 18 37.54 15.96 10.49
N ARG A 19 36.78 15.82 9.40
CA ARG A 19 35.63 14.91 9.30
C ARG A 19 36.05 13.46 9.52
N GLN A 20 37.09 13.00 8.81
CA GLN A 20 37.63 11.64 8.95
C GLN A 20 38.17 11.37 10.35
N ALA A 21 38.83 12.36 10.97
CA ALA A 21 39.27 12.24 12.36
C ALA A 21 38.10 12.01 13.33
N ARG A 22 36.96 12.71 13.13
CA ARG A 22 35.74 12.50 13.93
C ARG A 22 35.10 11.15 13.67
N LEU A 23 35.01 10.72 12.40
CA LEU A 23 34.45 9.42 12.04
C LEU A 23 35.29 8.28 12.65
N GLY A 24 36.63 8.37 12.55
CA GLY A 24 37.55 7.42 13.18
C GLY A 24 37.46 7.42 14.70
N TRP A 25 37.30 8.59 15.33
CA TRP A 25 37.04 8.68 16.77
C TRP A 25 35.73 8.00 17.16
N LEU A 26 34.66 8.20 16.39
CA LEU A 26 33.35 7.59 16.64
C LEU A 26 33.41 6.06 16.50
N ARG A 27 34.14 5.54 15.50
CA ARG A 27 34.39 4.09 15.35
C ARG A 27 35.10 3.51 16.56
N ARG A 28 36.19 4.14 17.01
CA ARG A 28 36.99 3.65 18.15
C ARG A 28 36.20 3.66 19.46
N THR A 29 35.42 4.71 19.70
CA THR A 29 34.66 4.86 20.95
C THR A 29 33.42 4.00 21.03
N THR A 30 32.79 3.68 19.90
CA THR A 30 31.53 2.89 19.86
C THR A 30 31.73 1.43 19.46
N GLY A 31 32.81 1.09 18.76
CA GLY A 31 33.03 -0.24 18.18
C GLY A 31 32.23 -0.52 16.90
N ALA A 32 31.46 0.45 16.38
CA ALA A 32 30.65 0.28 15.17
C ALA A 32 31.49 0.46 13.88
N SER A 33 31.13 -0.26 12.79
CA SER A 33 31.84 -0.16 11.51
C SER A 33 31.67 1.20 10.83
N LEU A 34 30.46 1.77 10.87
CA LEU A 34 30.10 3.07 10.28
C LEU A 34 30.49 3.19 8.81
N THR A 35 30.47 2.09 8.04
CA THR A 35 30.86 2.07 6.63
C THR A 35 29.95 2.96 5.77
N ALA A 36 28.65 3.01 6.08
CA ALA A 36 27.68 3.86 5.40
C ALA A 36 27.92 5.38 5.58
N LEU A 37 28.81 5.78 6.50
CA LEU A 37 29.13 7.20 6.77
C LEU A 37 30.46 7.65 6.14
N GLU A 38 31.15 6.76 5.42
CA GLU A 38 32.45 7.06 4.80
C GLU A 38 32.34 8.08 3.68
N GLU A 39 31.30 7.96 2.87
CA GLU A 39 31.02 8.90 1.80
C GLU A 39 30.33 10.16 2.36
N ALA A 40 30.89 11.33 2.04
CA ALA A 40 30.28 12.61 2.39
C ALA A 40 29.39 13.08 1.24
N GLY A 41 28.08 13.23 1.50
CA GLY A 41 27.15 13.77 0.51
C GLY A 41 27.35 15.27 0.21
N ILE A 42 28.01 16.00 1.10
CA ILE A 42 28.36 17.43 0.95
C ILE A 42 29.79 17.66 1.47
N PRO A 43 30.66 18.40 0.75
CA PRO A 43 32.00 18.74 1.23
C PRO A 43 31.97 19.54 2.53
N ALA A 44 32.82 19.19 3.50
CA ALA A 44 32.82 19.81 4.82
C ALA A 44 32.98 21.35 4.80
N ARG A 45 33.77 21.87 3.85
CA ARG A 45 34.01 23.32 3.68
C ARG A 45 32.75 24.12 3.33
N ASP A 46 31.78 23.46 2.69
CA ASP A 46 30.55 24.10 2.20
C ASP A 46 29.45 24.11 3.28
N LEU A 47 29.73 23.55 4.47
CA LEU A 47 28.81 23.46 5.60
C LEU A 47 29.12 24.47 6.72
N MET A 48 30.03 25.41 6.47
CA MET A 48 30.35 26.46 7.44
C MET A 48 29.11 27.33 7.70
N GLY A 49 28.67 27.36 8.97
CA GLY A 49 27.46 28.06 9.38
C GLY A 49 26.16 27.25 9.25
N ASN A 50 26.23 26.00 8.79
CA ASN A 50 25.09 25.08 8.75
C ASN A 50 25.13 24.03 9.87
N ILE A 51 26.33 23.53 10.24
CA ILE A 51 26.48 22.49 11.26
C ILE A 51 27.90 22.49 11.85
N GLU A 52 28.03 22.18 13.14
CA GLU A 52 29.32 21.95 13.79
C GLU A 52 29.66 20.45 13.86
N ASN A 53 30.95 20.12 14.01
CA ASN A 53 31.42 18.74 14.20
C ASN A 53 30.91 17.72 13.17
N TYR A 54 30.73 18.16 11.91
CA TYR A 54 30.25 17.33 10.80
C TYR A 54 30.97 15.99 10.66
N VAL A 55 30.19 14.91 10.50
CA VAL A 55 30.69 13.55 10.28
C VAL A 55 30.19 13.01 8.93
N ALA A 56 28.88 13.12 8.67
CA ALA A 56 28.24 12.65 7.45
C ALA A 56 26.85 13.32 7.28
N THR A 57 26.24 13.11 6.11
CA THR A 57 24.84 13.48 5.82
C THR A 57 23.91 12.29 5.98
N VAL A 58 22.63 12.54 6.25
CA VAL A 58 21.56 11.54 6.17
C VAL A 58 20.73 11.79 4.92
N GLU A 59 20.37 10.73 4.22
CA GLU A 59 19.51 10.80 3.03
C GLU A 59 18.04 10.55 3.41
N VAL A 60 17.15 11.42 2.93
CA VAL A 60 15.70 11.30 3.09
C VAL A 60 15.10 11.15 1.68
N PRO A 61 14.31 10.09 1.40
CA PRO A 61 13.68 9.92 0.09
C PRO A 61 12.78 11.10 -0.26
N VAL A 62 12.81 11.54 -1.52
CA VAL A 62 11.95 12.62 -2.02
C VAL A 62 10.99 12.08 -3.06
N GLY A 63 9.69 12.22 -2.81
CA GLY A 63 8.63 11.96 -3.78
C GLY A 63 8.06 13.25 -4.35
N LEU A 64 7.35 13.15 -5.48
CA LEU A 64 6.68 14.27 -6.13
C LEU A 64 5.17 14.11 -6.01
N ALA A 65 4.48 15.14 -5.50
CA ALA A 65 3.02 15.19 -5.42
C ALA A 65 2.48 16.30 -6.31
N GLY A 66 1.48 15.99 -7.16
CA GLY A 66 0.85 16.96 -8.05
C GLY A 66 0.43 16.37 -9.40
N PRO A 67 0.07 17.22 -10.37
CA PRO A 67 0.00 18.67 -10.25
C PRO A 67 -1.24 19.13 -9.44
N LEU A 68 -1.04 20.11 -8.56
CA LEU A 68 -2.10 20.91 -7.95
C LEU A 68 -2.25 22.23 -8.73
N LEU A 69 -3.45 22.53 -9.21
CA LEU A 69 -3.75 23.78 -9.92
C LEU A 69 -3.97 24.92 -8.92
N PHE A 70 -3.09 25.91 -8.89
CA PHE A 70 -3.20 27.10 -8.04
C PHE A 70 -3.83 28.29 -8.76
N ARG A 71 -4.67 29.03 -8.02
CA ARG A 71 -5.27 30.32 -8.36
C ARG A 71 -4.97 31.37 -7.28
N GLY A 72 -3.77 31.33 -6.72
CA GLY A 72 -3.36 32.25 -5.68
C GLY A 72 -2.83 33.59 -6.21
N ASP A 73 -2.44 34.45 -5.28
CA ASP A 73 -1.84 35.75 -5.62
C ASP A 73 -0.42 35.52 -6.17
N ALA A 74 0.39 34.69 -5.51
CA ALA A 74 1.79 34.39 -5.89
C ALA A 74 1.98 33.01 -6.57
N ALA A 75 1.22 31.99 -6.17
CA ALA A 75 1.21 30.67 -6.79
C ALA A 75 0.09 30.61 -7.84
N ARG A 76 0.44 30.36 -9.10
CA ARG A 76 -0.51 30.26 -10.22
C ARG A 76 -0.15 29.10 -11.13
N GLY A 77 -1.18 28.45 -11.67
CA GLY A 77 -1.03 27.33 -12.59
C GLY A 77 -0.75 26.00 -11.89
N PRO A 78 -0.48 24.93 -12.65
CA PRO A 78 -0.17 23.61 -12.08
C PRO A 78 1.20 23.63 -11.41
N VAL A 79 1.27 23.13 -10.17
CA VAL A 79 2.51 22.99 -9.39
C VAL A 79 2.63 21.54 -8.91
N THR A 80 3.84 20.99 -9.01
CA THR A 80 4.22 19.69 -8.42
C THR A 80 5.21 19.95 -7.29
N VAL A 81 4.92 19.47 -6.08
CA VAL A 81 5.73 19.74 -4.89
C VAL A 81 6.65 18.55 -4.56
N PRO A 82 7.93 18.79 -4.20
CA PRO A 82 8.79 17.78 -3.62
C PRO A 82 8.46 17.57 -2.13
N LEU A 83 8.30 16.31 -1.75
CA LEU A 83 8.03 15.90 -0.37
C LEU A 83 9.13 14.92 0.08
N ALA A 84 10.01 15.38 0.96
CA ALA A 84 11.05 14.55 1.56
C ALA A 84 10.50 13.81 2.79
N THR A 85 10.28 12.50 2.70
CA THR A 85 9.65 11.72 3.78
C THR A 85 10.07 10.25 3.77
N THR A 86 10.00 9.63 4.94
CA THR A 86 10.08 8.17 5.11
C THR A 86 8.72 7.54 5.43
N GLU A 87 7.67 8.35 5.56
CA GLU A 87 6.32 7.88 5.80
C GLU A 87 5.68 7.37 4.50
N GLY A 88 5.33 6.08 4.50
CA GLY A 88 4.56 5.47 3.42
C GLY A 88 3.20 6.16 3.25
N ALA A 89 2.65 6.11 2.03
CA ALA A 89 1.38 6.72 1.65
C ALA A 89 1.30 8.26 1.63
N LEU A 90 2.17 9.02 2.33
CA LEU A 90 2.08 10.49 2.39
C LEU A 90 2.07 11.15 0.99
N VAL A 91 3.07 10.84 0.17
CA VAL A 91 3.19 11.40 -1.19
C VAL A 91 1.98 11.04 -2.06
N ALA A 92 1.49 9.81 -1.93
CA ALA A 92 0.32 9.33 -2.65
C ALA A 92 -0.98 10.03 -2.19
N SER A 93 -1.13 10.28 -0.88
CA SER A 93 -2.26 11.02 -0.32
C SER A 93 -2.27 12.48 -0.81
N ALA A 94 -1.12 13.16 -0.74
CA ALA A 94 -0.97 14.51 -1.25
C ALA A 94 -1.27 14.59 -2.75
N ALA A 95 -0.79 13.63 -3.55
CA ALA A 95 -1.09 13.55 -4.98
C ALA A 95 -2.57 13.28 -5.28
N ARG A 96 -3.24 12.42 -4.50
CA ARG A 96 -4.68 12.15 -4.63
C ARG A 96 -5.52 13.39 -4.31
N GLY A 97 -5.19 14.09 -3.22
CA GLY A 97 -5.81 15.36 -2.86
C GLY A 97 -5.62 16.42 -3.93
N ALA A 98 -4.38 16.57 -4.43
CA ALA A 98 -4.05 17.50 -5.50
C ALA A 98 -4.86 17.22 -6.77
N LYS A 99 -4.98 15.93 -7.15
CA LYS A 99 -5.80 15.50 -8.28
C LYS A 99 -7.27 15.85 -8.11
N ALA A 100 -7.83 15.68 -6.90
CA ALA A 100 -9.22 16.01 -6.62
C ALA A 100 -9.46 17.52 -6.77
N ILE A 101 -8.63 18.34 -6.12
CA ILE A 101 -8.75 19.80 -6.16
C ILE A 101 -8.53 20.34 -7.58
N THR A 102 -7.51 19.87 -8.30
CA THR A 102 -7.24 20.27 -9.69
C THR A 102 -8.42 19.98 -10.60
N ARG A 103 -9.06 18.80 -10.47
CA ARG A 103 -10.23 18.43 -11.27
C ARG A 103 -11.44 19.31 -10.98
N ALA A 104 -11.55 19.83 -9.77
CA ALA A 104 -12.64 20.71 -9.36
C ALA A 104 -12.39 22.20 -9.66
N GLY A 105 -11.31 22.51 -10.40
CA GLY A 105 -11.02 23.87 -10.84
C GLY A 105 -9.81 24.52 -10.15
N GLY A 106 -9.21 23.86 -9.16
CA GLY A 106 -8.00 24.32 -8.47
C GLY A 106 -8.24 24.84 -7.06
N VAL A 107 -7.16 25.31 -6.43
CA VAL A 107 -7.15 25.90 -5.08
C VAL A 107 -6.93 27.41 -5.18
N GLU A 108 -7.71 28.19 -4.44
CA GLU A 108 -7.45 29.60 -4.20
C GLU A 108 -6.57 29.74 -2.97
N THR A 109 -5.53 30.58 -3.03
CA THR A 109 -4.59 30.78 -1.92
C THR A 109 -4.22 32.24 -1.74
N ARG A 110 -4.05 32.68 -0.50
CA ARG A 110 -3.67 34.07 -0.20
C ARG A 110 -2.83 34.17 1.07
N VAL A 111 -1.72 34.88 0.98
CA VAL A 111 -0.95 35.33 2.16
C VAL A 111 -1.67 36.54 2.78
N ILE A 112 -1.97 36.44 4.08
CA ILE A 112 -2.72 37.45 4.84
C ILE A 112 -1.77 38.43 5.51
N ALA A 113 -0.71 37.92 6.14
CA ALA A 113 0.27 38.71 6.87
C ALA A 113 1.58 37.94 7.05
N GLN A 114 2.69 38.66 7.24
CA GLN A 114 3.96 38.07 7.67
C GLN A 114 4.45 38.81 8.92
N ARG A 115 4.68 38.08 10.00
CA ARG A 115 5.05 38.63 11.32
C ARG A 115 6.03 37.71 12.02
N MET A 116 7.29 38.09 12.18
CA MET A 116 8.25 37.37 13.01
C MET A 116 8.39 38.06 14.36
N THR A 117 8.60 37.30 15.44
CA THR A 117 8.62 37.85 16.80
C THR A 117 9.83 37.45 17.60
N ARG A 118 10.32 38.37 18.45
CA ARG A 118 11.31 38.11 19.51
C ARG A 118 10.85 38.80 20.79
N ALA A 119 11.00 38.15 21.94
CA ALA A 119 10.45 38.66 23.20
C ALA A 119 11.51 38.68 24.31
N PRO A 120 12.36 39.70 24.38
CA PRO A 120 13.24 39.94 25.52
C PRO A 120 12.46 40.10 26.82
N VAL A 121 13.15 39.86 27.93
CA VAL A 121 12.61 39.94 29.28
C VAL A 121 13.48 40.84 30.14
N PHE A 122 12.83 41.72 30.90
CA PHE A 122 13.46 42.66 31.83
C PHE A 122 12.84 42.46 33.21
N GLU A 123 13.69 42.21 34.20
CA GLU A 123 13.29 42.09 35.61
C GLU A 123 13.64 43.37 36.35
N PHE A 124 12.77 43.78 37.28
CA PHE A 124 12.94 44.99 38.09
C PHE A 124 12.83 44.68 39.59
N ASP A 125 13.22 45.63 40.43
CA ASP A 125 13.13 45.54 41.90
C ASP A 125 11.69 45.41 42.40
N GLY A 126 10.71 45.95 41.66
CA GLY A 126 9.32 45.93 42.07
C GLY A 126 8.33 46.18 40.93
N ILE A 127 7.06 45.91 41.23
CA ILE A 127 5.94 45.99 40.27
C ILE A 127 5.79 47.41 39.70
N GLY A 128 6.03 48.44 40.51
CA GLY A 128 5.94 49.84 40.07
C GLY A 128 7.02 50.23 39.05
N ALA A 129 8.26 49.77 39.25
CA ALA A 129 9.36 49.99 38.30
C ALA A 129 9.10 49.26 36.97
N ALA A 130 8.61 48.02 37.04
CA ALA A 130 8.19 47.27 35.86
C ALA A 130 7.05 47.96 35.09
N ALA A 131 6.03 48.50 35.77
CA ALA A 131 4.95 49.23 35.15
C ALA A 131 5.43 50.55 34.51
N GLY A 132 6.31 51.27 35.20
CA GLY A 132 6.95 52.48 34.67
C GLY A 132 7.74 52.21 33.40
N PHE A 133 8.51 51.11 33.37
CA PHE A 133 9.23 50.67 32.18
C PHE A 133 8.28 50.30 31.03
N ALA A 134 7.24 49.51 31.30
CA ALA A 134 6.26 49.09 30.29
C ALA A 134 5.58 50.31 29.64
N GLN A 135 5.19 51.31 30.44
CA GLN A 135 4.61 52.55 29.92
C GLN A 135 5.62 53.38 29.14
N TRP A 136 6.86 53.49 29.64
CA TRP A 136 7.91 54.26 28.98
C TRP A 136 8.25 53.70 27.60
N VAL A 137 8.39 52.38 27.48
CA VAL A 137 8.89 51.74 26.25
C VAL A 137 7.87 51.78 25.11
N THR A 138 6.57 51.74 25.41
CA THR A 138 5.50 51.89 24.40
C THR A 138 5.61 53.22 23.65
N GLY A 139 6.08 54.28 24.31
CA GLY A 139 6.28 55.60 23.70
C GLY A 139 7.53 55.73 22.82
N ARG A 140 8.34 54.67 22.66
CA ARG A 140 9.65 54.70 21.99
C ARG A 140 9.72 53.93 20.67
N HIS A 141 8.57 53.62 20.08
CA HIS A 141 8.51 52.83 18.84
C HIS A 141 9.37 53.44 17.71
N THR A 142 9.32 54.76 17.52
CA THR A 142 10.06 55.45 16.46
C THR A 142 11.56 55.33 16.64
N GLU A 143 12.07 55.62 17.83
CA GLU A 143 13.49 55.53 18.15
C GLU A 143 14.00 54.08 18.04
N LEU A 144 13.21 53.11 18.52
CA LEU A 144 13.55 51.68 18.40
C LEU A 144 13.61 51.25 16.94
N ALA A 145 12.65 51.69 16.11
CA ALA A 145 12.65 51.41 14.68
C ALA A 145 13.87 52.00 13.95
N GLU A 146 14.39 53.16 14.39
CA GLU A 146 15.64 53.72 13.87
C GLU A 146 16.85 52.85 14.25
N GLN A 147 16.94 52.43 15.51
CA GLN A 147 18.01 51.54 15.97
C GLN A 147 18.02 50.19 15.23
N ILE A 148 16.84 49.67 14.90
CA ILE A 148 16.70 48.43 14.13
C ILE A 148 17.19 48.60 12.69
N ARG A 149 16.89 49.75 12.05
CA ARG A 149 17.31 50.06 10.67
C ARG A 149 18.83 50.15 10.51
N GLU A 150 19.57 50.46 11.57
CA GLU A 150 21.04 50.43 11.56
C GLU A 150 21.62 49.01 11.41
N VAL A 151 20.85 47.97 11.79
CA VAL A 151 21.29 46.57 11.76
C VAL A 151 20.77 45.82 10.54
N SER A 152 19.52 46.09 10.13
CA SER A 152 18.92 45.43 8.99
C SER A 152 17.91 46.33 8.27
N ARG A 153 18.07 46.45 6.96
CA ARG A 153 17.07 47.06 6.05
C ARG A 153 15.84 46.18 5.81
N HIS A 154 15.94 44.89 6.14
CA HIS A 154 14.90 43.88 5.90
C HIS A 154 14.05 43.61 7.15
N SER A 155 14.43 44.12 8.32
CA SER A 155 13.64 44.03 9.56
C SER A 155 12.85 45.32 9.78
N ARG A 156 11.53 45.27 9.62
CA ARG A 156 10.65 46.39 9.92
C ARG A 156 9.88 46.13 11.21
N LEU A 157 10.10 46.92 12.25
CA LEU A 157 9.29 46.87 13.48
C LEU A 157 7.86 47.32 13.16
N VAL A 158 6.89 46.45 13.42
CA VAL A 158 5.46 46.71 13.16
C VAL A 158 4.64 46.88 14.43
N GLU A 159 5.03 46.21 15.52
CA GLU A 159 4.33 46.26 16.79
C GLU A 159 5.32 46.02 17.93
N LEU A 160 5.05 46.67 19.07
CA LEU A 160 5.80 46.51 20.30
C LEU A 160 4.79 46.31 21.44
N ASP A 161 4.78 45.11 22.03
CA ASP A 161 3.78 44.71 23.03
C ASP A 161 4.44 44.34 24.36
N PRO A 162 4.42 45.23 25.37
CA PRO A 162 4.91 44.93 26.71
C PRO A 162 3.86 44.13 27.51
N VAL A 163 4.24 42.94 27.96
CA VAL A 163 3.44 42.08 28.84
C VAL A 163 4.12 42.00 30.21
N GLN A 164 3.51 42.63 31.21
CA GLN A 164 4.01 42.62 32.59
C GLN A 164 3.46 41.43 33.39
N ILE A 165 4.34 40.69 34.06
CA ILE A 165 4.01 39.65 35.03
C ILE A 165 4.74 39.97 36.34
N GLY A 166 4.01 40.52 37.31
CA GLY A 166 4.61 40.98 38.57
C GLY A 166 5.67 42.06 38.34
N ARG A 167 6.92 41.79 38.75
CA ARG A 167 8.08 42.70 38.58
C ARG A 167 8.88 42.46 37.29
N VAL A 168 8.35 41.65 36.37
CA VAL A 168 9.01 41.27 35.12
C VAL A 168 8.19 41.79 33.93
N VAL A 169 8.85 42.31 32.90
CA VAL A 169 8.23 42.74 31.64
C VAL A 169 8.81 41.92 30.49
N HIS A 170 7.95 41.18 29.81
CA HIS A 170 8.23 40.55 28.53
C HIS A 170 7.87 41.52 27.42
N LEU A 171 8.85 41.97 26.64
CA LEU A 171 8.64 42.96 25.60
C LEU A 171 8.63 42.27 24.24
N ARG A 172 7.45 42.02 23.67
CA ARG A 172 7.31 41.34 22.38
C ARG A 172 7.52 42.33 21.24
N PHE A 173 8.64 42.20 20.54
CA PHE A 173 8.89 42.89 19.29
C PHE A 173 8.31 42.07 18.15
N VAL A 174 7.51 42.70 17.30
CA VAL A 174 6.92 42.09 16.10
C VAL A 174 7.50 42.77 14.87
N TYR A 175 7.99 41.98 13.94
CA TYR A 175 8.69 42.42 12.75
C TYR A 175 8.05 41.87 11.48
N GLU A 176 8.18 42.62 10.38
CA GLU A 176 8.19 42.05 9.04
C GLU A 176 9.64 41.82 8.60
N THR A 177 9.89 40.74 7.86
CA THR A 177 11.23 40.21 7.57
C THR A 177 11.52 39.92 6.09
N ALA A 178 10.71 40.48 5.18
CA ALA A 178 10.79 40.21 3.74
C ALA A 178 10.78 38.69 3.44
N ASP A 179 11.72 38.18 2.65
CA ASP A 179 11.78 36.78 2.21
C ASP A 179 12.57 35.83 3.15
N ALA A 180 13.14 36.35 4.23
CA ALA A 180 13.86 35.55 5.21
C ALA A 180 12.91 34.99 6.28
N GLY A 181 13.20 33.78 6.77
CA GLY A 181 12.52 33.22 7.95
C GLY A 181 12.69 34.07 9.22
N GLY A 182 13.65 34.99 9.23
CA GLY A 182 13.65 36.14 10.13
C GLY A 182 14.13 35.88 11.56
N GLN A 183 14.26 34.63 12.01
CA GLN A 183 14.63 34.30 13.40
C GLN A 183 15.98 34.92 13.82
N ASN A 184 17.06 34.72 13.05
CA ASN A 184 18.38 35.26 13.38
C ASN A 184 18.44 36.79 13.23
N MET A 185 17.82 37.30 12.16
CA MET A 185 17.81 38.72 11.85
C MET A 185 17.04 39.54 12.92
N THR A 186 15.91 39.02 13.38
CA THR A 186 15.13 39.65 14.46
C THR A 186 15.85 39.57 15.80
N THR A 187 16.60 38.50 16.09
CA THR A 187 17.47 38.44 17.28
C THR A 187 18.51 39.56 17.27
N ALA A 188 19.22 39.76 16.16
CA ALA A 188 20.23 40.83 16.04
C ALA A 188 19.60 42.23 16.16
N ALA A 189 18.48 42.45 15.47
CA ALA A 189 17.72 43.71 15.55
C ALA A 189 17.22 43.99 16.97
N THR A 190 16.65 42.99 17.64
CA THR A 190 16.17 43.10 19.02
C THR A 190 17.32 43.33 19.98
N TRP A 191 18.48 42.67 19.77
CA TRP A 191 19.66 42.88 20.62
C TRP A 191 20.15 44.33 20.56
N ARG A 192 20.20 44.94 19.37
CA ARG A 192 20.52 46.36 19.21
C ARG A 192 19.52 47.25 19.94
N ALA A 193 18.22 46.98 19.77
CA ALA A 193 17.15 47.70 20.46
C ALA A 193 17.28 47.58 21.99
N CYS A 194 17.53 46.39 22.52
CA CYS A 194 17.72 46.15 23.95
C CYS A 194 18.95 46.86 24.52
N ARG A 195 20.07 46.90 23.77
CA ARG A 195 21.24 47.68 24.19
C ARG A 195 20.91 49.16 24.31
N TRP A 196 20.23 49.71 23.31
CA TRP A 196 19.77 51.10 23.36
C TRP A 196 18.81 51.36 24.52
N ILE A 197 17.85 50.44 24.77
CA ILE A 197 16.93 50.51 25.90
C ILE A 197 17.72 50.57 27.21
N ASN A 198 18.65 49.63 27.43
CA ASN A 198 19.47 49.57 28.64
C ASN A 198 20.29 50.84 28.84
N ASP A 199 20.91 51.38 27.78
CA ASP A 199 21.68 52.62 27.84
C ASP A 199 20.79 53.82 28.23
N ARG A 200 19.54 53.86 27.75
CA ARG A 200 18.58 54.94 28.07
C ARG A 200 18.05 54.85 29.49
N ILE A 201 17.57 53.67 29.91
CA ILE A 201 16.95 53.50 31.23
C ILE A 201 17.97 53.53 32.37
N ALA A 202 19.26 53.25 32.11
CA ALA A 202 20.33 53.42 33.08
C ALA A 202 20.46 54.88 33.59
N THR A 203 19.98 55.85 32.80
CA THR A 203 20.00 57.28 33.17
C THR A 203 18.74 57.74 33.89
N LEU A 204 17.72 56.88 34.02
CA LEU A 204 16.41 57.21 34.61
C LEU A 204 16.29 56.62 36.04
N PRO A 205 16.00 57.43 37.07
CA PRO A 205 15.85 56.94 38.44
C PRO A 205 14.76 55.87 38.57
N GLY A 206 15.09 54.73 39.19
CA GLY A 206 14.13 53.66 39.49
C GLY A 206 13.68 52.81 38.29
N MET A 207 14.36 52.90 37.13
CA MET A 207 14.04 52.14 35.92
C MET A 207 15.18 51.21 35.45
N ALA A 208 16.24 51.06 36.23
CA ALA A 208 17.30 50.10 35.93
C ALA A 208 16.82 48.66 36.16
N PRO A 209 16.98 47.74 35.19
CA PRO A 209 16.61 46.34 35.36
C PRO A 209 17.62 45.62 36.25
N THR A 210 17.14 44.72 37.11
CA THR A 210 17.98 43.82 37.94
C THR A 210 18.54 42.67 37.11
N TRP A 211 17.83 42.26 36.07
CA TRP A 211 18.23 41.20 35.17
C TRP A 211 17.58 41.38 33.80
N PHE A 212 18.26 40.90 32.75
CA PHE A 212 17.80 40.99 31.37
C PHE A 212 18.23 39.76 30.57
N ALA A 213 17.34 39.29 29.70
CA ALA A 213 17.67 38.31 28.68
C ALA A 213 16.95 38.60 27.35
N ILE A 214 17.56 38.16 26.25
CA ILE A 214 17.05 38.41 24.89
C ILE A 214 15.80 37.59 24.53
N GLU A 215 15.49 36.55 25.31
CA GLU A 215 14.32 35.70 25.11
C GLU A 215 13.73 35.27 26.46
N GLY A 216 12.47 35.65 26.68
CA GLY A 216 11.66 35.27 27.85
C GLY A 216 10.61 34.19 27.54
N ASN A 217 10.75 33.49 26.41
CA ASN A 217 9.89 32.44 25.87
C ASN A 217 8.51 32.89 25.35
N MET A 218 8.21 34.20 25.39
CA MET A 218 6.93 34.76 24.90
C MET A 218 6.91 34.99 23.38
N SER A 219 8.06 34.81 22.69
CA SER A 219 8.08 34.78 21.22
C SER A 219 7.48 33.49 20.66
N GLY A 220 7.37 32.44 21.47
CA GLY A 220 6.94 31.11 21.01
C GLY A 220 7.88 30.46 19.99
N ASP A 221 9.14 30.90 19.91
CA ASP A 221 10.13 30.37 18.95
C ASP A 221 10.36 28.87 19.12
N LYS A 222 9.92 28.09 18.13
CA LYS A 222 9.89 26.62 18.12
C LYS A 222 8.92 26.06 19.18
N LYS A 223 7.81 26.73 19.45
CA LYS A 223 6.70 26.24 20.27
C LYS A 223 5.35 26.62 19.65
N LEU A 224 4.43 25.66 19.58
CA LEU A 224 3.03 25.94 19.26
C LEU A 224 2.35 26.58 20.48
N THR A 225 1.77 27.76 20.29
CA THR A 225 1.06 28.50 21.36
C THR A 225 -0.24 29.09 20.84
N HIS A 226 -1.24 29.23 21.71
CA HIS A 226 -2.49 29.93 21.37
C HIS A 226 -2.24 31.39 20.97
N LEU A 227 -1.23 32.05 21.58
CA LEU A 227 -0.84 33.40 21.19
C LEU A 227 -0.43 33.45 19.71
N ASN A 228 0.40 32.51 19.26
CA ASN A 228 0.83 32.45 17.87
C ASN A 228 -0.32 32.09 16.91
N MET A 229 -1.29 31.29 17.34
CA MET A 229 -2.51 31.02 16.56
C MET A 229 -3.33 32.31 16.31
N ILE A 230 -3.43 33.17 17.33
CA ILE A 230 -4.23 34.39 17.28
C ILE A 230 -3.45 35.50 16.56
N ALA A 231 -2.28 35.86 17.07
CA ALA A 231 -1.48 37.01 16.62
C ALA A 231 -0.66 36.74 15.34
N GLY A 232 -0.40 35.46 15.03
CA GLY A 232 0.47 35.01 13.95
C GLY A 232 1.96 35.05 14.32
N ARG A 233 2.73 34.10 13.76
CA ARG A 233 4.20 34.07 13.81
C ARG A 233 4.76 33.37 12.57
N GLY A 234 5.59 34.04 11.79
CA GLY A 234 5.90 33.64 10.41
C GLY A 234 4.87 34.20 9.43
N THR A 235 4.48 33.40 8.45
CA THR A 235 3.57 33.78 7.37
C THR A 235 2.19 33.17 7.58
N ARG A 236 1.18 34.02 7.72
CA ARG A 236 -0.22 33.63 7.81
C ARG A 236 -0.79 33.47 6.41
N VAL A 237 -1.27 32.29 6.05
CA VAL A 237 -1.73 31.95 4.70
C VAL A 237 -2.99 31.11 4.77
N THR A 238 -3.91 31.32 3.82
CA THR A 238 -5.15 30.55 3.70
C THR A 238 -5.31 29.95 2.31
N ALA A 239 -5.98 28.80 2.25
CA ALA A 239 -6.32 28.08 1.04
C ALA A 239 -7.79 27.67 1.07
N GLU A 240 -8.44 27.65 -0.09
CA GLU A 240 -9.83 27.22 -0.24
C GLU A 240 -10.06 26.51 -1.58
N CYS A 241 -10.95 25.51 -1.58
CA CYS A 241 -11.43 24.87 -2.80
C CYS A 241 -12.88 24.38 -2.63
N THR A 242 -13.56 24.17 -3.75
CA THR A 242 -14.89 23.54 -3.82
C THR A 242 -14.82 22.33 -4.72
N LEU A 243 -15.32 21.18 -4.28
CA LEU A 243 -15.33 19.91 -5.01
C LEU A 243 -16.77 19.51 -5.35
N ASP A 244 -17.01 19.16 -6.61
CA ASP A 244 -18.28 18.55 -7.00
C ASP A 244 -18.41 17.10 -6.48
N ARG A 245 -19.65 16.62 -6.36
CA ARG A 245 -19.94 15.24 -5.91
C ARG A 245 -19.19 14.20 -6.73
N ALA A 246 -19.15 14.39 -8.04
CA ALA A 246 -18.54 13.44 -8.96
C ALA A 246 -17.04 13.29 -8.73
N THR A 247 -16.35 14.35 -8.31
CA THR A 247 -14.93 14.36 -7.98
C THR A 247 -14.70 13.70 -6.64
N VAL A 248 -15.52 13.99 -5.63
CA VAL A 248 -15.46 13.31 -4.32
C VAL A 248 -15.64 11.79 -4.49
N GLN A 249 -16.64 11.36 -5.25
CA GLN A 249 -16.89 9.94 -5.49
C GLN A 249 -15.80 9.27 -6.34
N ARG A 250 -15.39 9.88 -7.46
CA ARG A 250 -14.44 9.24 -8.39
C ARG A 250 -12.99 9.29 -7.94
N VAL A 251 -12.58 10.35 -7.25
CA VAL A 251 -11.17 10.55 -6.85
C VAL A 251 -10.95 10.24 -5.38
N LEU A 252 -11.77 10.81 -4.51
CA LEU A 252 -11.67 10.61 -3.05
C LEU A 252 -12.37 9.34 -2.57
N LYS A 253 -13.12 8.67 -3.45
CA LYS A 253 -13.74 7.35 -3.22
C LYS A 253 -14.65 7.32 -1.99
N THR A 254 -15.41 8.40 -1.80
CA THR A 254 -16.39 8.55 -0.72
C THR A 254 -17.51 9.53 -1.13
N THR A 255 -18.36 9.96 -0.21
CA THR A 255 -19.39 10.97 -0.45
C THR A 255 -19.13 12.26 0.35
N PRO A 256 -19.62 13.41 -0.11
CA PRO A 256 -19.55 14.66 0.66
C PRO A 256 -20.15 14.52 2.07
N GLU A 257 -21.26 13.79 2.20
CA GLU A 257 -21.95 13.56 3.48
C GLU A 257 -21.09 12.77 4.46
N ALA A 258 -20.37 11.75 3.98
CA ALA A 258 -19.48 10.95 4.81
C ALA A 258 -18.28 11.76 5.32
N ILE A 259 -17.74 12.63 4.46
CA ILE A 259 -16.66 13.56 4.83
C ILE A 259 -17.14 14.54 5.90
N ASP A 260 -18.27 15.23 5.67
CA ASP A 260 -18.86 16.16 6.64
C ASP A 260 -19.16 15.49 7.99
N ARG A 261 -19.79 14.32 7.95
CA ARG A 261 -20.11 13.56 9.17
C ARG A 261 -18.84 13.22 9.95
N THR A 262 -17.81 12.72 9.27
CA THR A 262 -16.53 12.38 9.90
C THR A 262 -15.88 13.61 10.52
N TYR A 263 -15.86 14.75 9.80
CA TYR A 263 -15.34 16.02 10.32
C TYR A 263 -16.07 16.49 11.57
N ARG A 264 -17.41 16.54 11.55
CA ARG A 264 -18.22 17.00 12.69
C ARG A 264 -18.06 16.12 13.94
N ILE A 265 -17.76 14.85 13.76
CA ILE A 265 -17.44 13.92 14.87
C ILE A 265 -16.02 14.17 15.40
N ALA A 266 -15.05 14.40 14.51
CA ALA A 266 -13.65 14.55 14.87
C ALA A 266 -13.34 15.87 15.62
N VAL A 267 -13.98 16.99 15.24
CA VAL A 267 -13.68 18.31 15.81
C VAL A 267 -13.89 18.38 17.34
N PRO A 268 -15.03 17.96 17.92
CA PRO A 268 -15.20 17.99 19.37
C PRO A 268 -14.21 17.07 20.11
N ALA A 269 -13.86 15.92 19.52
CA ALA A 269 -12.87 15.00 20.10
C ALA A 269 -11.47 15.64 20.13
N ALA A 270 -11.08 16.31 19.05
CA ALA A 270 -9.81 17.05 18.96
C ALA A 270 -9.73 18.20 19.98
N GLN A 271 -10.83 18.94 20.16
CA GLN A 271 -10.92 19.99 21.18
C GLN A 271 -10.77 19.41 22.59
N GLN A 272 -11.46 18.31 22.89
CA GLN A 272 -11.34 17.61 24.17
C GLN A 272 -9.92 17.08 24.42
N ALA A 273 -9.21 16.69 23.36
CA ALA A 273 -7.82 16.24 23.43
C ALA A 273 -6.81 17.39 23.61
N GLY A 274 -7.25 18.65 23.58
CA GLY A 274 -6.38 19.82 23.76
C GLY A 274 -5.62 20.24 22.50
N MET A 275 -6.11 19.89 21.31
CA MET A 275 -5.51 20.37 20.07
C MET A 275 -5.63 21.90 19.95
N VAL A 276 -4.49 22.58 19.75
CA VAL A 276 -4.38 24.06 19.67
C VAL A 276 -5.01 24.62 18.38
N GLY A 277 -5.20 23.77 17.38
CA GLY A 277 -5.96 23.98 16.15
C GLY A 277 -6.42 22.63 15.59
N PHE A 278 -7.46 22.61 14.77
CA PHE A 278 -7.95 21.36 14.16
C PHE A 278 -7.42 21.22 12.73
N ASP A 279 -6.70 20.14 12.48
CA ASP A 279 -6.35 19.59 11.17
C ASP A 279 -6.12 18.08 11.34
N ILE A 280 -5.72 17.42 10.28
CA ILE A 280 -5.51 15.97 10.23
C ILE A 280 -4.02 15.67 10.04
N ASP A 281 -3.43 16.24 9.00
CA ASP A 281 -2.07 15.91 8.57
C ASP A 281 -1.35 17.06 7.82
N ALA A 282 -1.71 18.32 8.11
CA ALA A 282 -1.01 19.48 7.53
C ALA A 282 0.49 19.45 7.85
N VAL A 283 0.82 19.05 9.09
CA VAL A 283 2.20 18.96 9.58
C VAL A 283 3.06 18.01 8.74
N ASN A 284 2.49 16.95 8.16
CA ASN A 284 3.23 16.00 7.33
C ASN A 284 3.73 16.65 6.05
N VAL A 285 2.88 17.44 5.38
CA VAL A 285 3.30 18.21 4.19
C VAL A 285 4.30 19.30 4.58
N ILE A 286 4.04 20.03 5.66
CA ILE A 286 4.95 21.08 6.15
C ILE A 286 6.34 20.50 6.41
N ALA A 287 6.45 19.42 7.18
CA ALA A 287 7.72 18.77 7.48
C ALA A 287 8.43 18.28 6.22
N ALA A 288 7.71 17.63 5.31
CA ALA A 288 8.29 17.06 4.09
C ALA A 288 8.81 18.15 3.12
N VAL A 289 8.08 19.27 3.00
CA VAL A 289 8.54 20.43 2.22
C VAL A 289 9.70 21.12 2.92
N TYR A 290 9.69 21.22 4.26
CA TYR A 290 10.75 21.88 5.02
C TYR A 290 12.09 21.19 4.81
N VAL A 291 12.12 19.85 4.90
CA VAL A 291 13.31 19.05 4.62
C VAL A 291 13.75 19.18 3.16
N ALA A 292 12.81 19.10 2.21
CA ALA A 292 13.11 19.19 0.79
C ALA A 292 13.68 20.56 0.37
N THR A 293 13.25 21.64 1.02
CA THR A 293 13.56 23.03 0.62
C THR A 293 14.50 23.76 1.59
N GLY A 294 15.04 23.06 2.60
CA GLY A 294 16.08 23.61 3.48
C GLY A 294 15.59 24.61 4.52
N GLN A 295 14.34 24.46 4.96
CA GLN A 295 13.76 25.23 6.06
C GLN A 295 14.27 24.72 7.42
N ASP A 296 14.02 25.46 8.50
CA ASP A 296 14.33 24.99 9.86
C ASP A 296 13.33 23.91 10.28
N ILE A 297 13.79 22.67 10.33
CA ILE A 297 12.97 21.49 10.69
C ILE A 297 12.37 21.63 12.10
N ALA A 298 13.05 22.29 13.04
CA ALA A 298 12.50 22.49 14.38
C ALA A 298 11.33 23.48 14.37
N SER A 299 11.27 24.37 13.37
CA SER A 299 10.15 25.29 13.18
C SER A 299 8.90 24.60 12.62
N VAL A 300 8.96 23.31 12.26
CA VAL A 300 7.76 22.51 11.97
C VAL A 300 6.81 22.54 13.16
N TYR A 301 7.31 22.46 14.39
CA TYR A 301 6.45 22.43 15.59
C TYR A 301 5.63 23.71 15.78
N GLU A 302 6.20 24.88 15.51
CA GLU A 302 5.44 26.13 15.58
C GLU A 302 4.62 26.42 14.32
N SER A 303 5.02 25.85 13.18
CA SER A 303 4.32 25.99 11.90
C SER A 303 3.17 25.00 11.72
N SER A 304 3.07 23.99 12.58
CA SER A 304 2.07 22.92 12.49
C SER A 304 0.67 23.33 12.93
N GLY A 305 0.51 24.49 13.55
CA GLY A 305 -0.81 25.01 13.89
C GLY A 305 -1.64 25.20 12.63
N ALA A 306 -2.87 24.68 12.61
CA ALA A 306 -3.76 24.79 11.45
C ALA A 306 -5.23 24.86 11.88
N VAL A 307 -6.05 25.48 11.03
CA VAL A 307 -7.51 25.50 11.16
C VAL A 307 -8.09 25.01 9.84
N PHE A 308 -8.54 23.76 9.84
CA PHE A 308 -9.16 23.07 8.72
C PHE A 308 -10.68 23.04 8.89
N SER A 309 -11.39 23.32 7.80
CA SER A 309 -12.85 23.28 7.75
C SER A 309 -13.35 22.59 6.48
N VAL A 310 -14.46 21.88 6.63
CA VAL A 310 -15.23 21.34 5.50
C VAL A 310 -16.71 21.60 5.72
N GLN A 311 -17.42 21.89 4.64
CA GLN A 311 -18.87 22.10 4.64
C GLN A 311 -19.49 21.55 3.36
N PRO A 312 -20.66 20.88 3.42
CA PRO A 312 -21.41 20.55 2.22
C PRO A 312 -21.89 21.82 1.49
N GLU A 313 -21.75 21.86 0.16
CA GLU A 313 -22.18 23.01 -0.66
C GLU A 313 -22.65 22.51 -2.03
N ASP A 314 -23.88 22.85 -2.44
CA ASP A 314 -24.51 22.46 -3.71
C ASP A 314 -24.37 20.97 -4.08
N GLY A 315 -24.51 20.09 -3.07
CA GLY A 315 -24.35 18.65 -3.22
C GLY A 315 -22.90 18.18 -3.41
N GLY A 316 -21.93 19.09 -3.42
CA GLY A 316 -20.48 18.86 -3.31
C GLY A 316 -19.94 19.18 -1.91
N LEU A 317 -18.70 19.66 -1.84
CA LEU A 317 -17.98 19.95 -0.60
C LEU A 317 -17.08 21.18 -0.78
N ARG A 318 -17.18 22.17 0.10
CA ARG A 318 -16.18 23.25 0.22
C ARG A 318 -15.25 22.94 1.38
N ALA A 319 -13.96 23.17 1.15
CA ALA A 319 -12.91 22.91 2.12
C ALA A 319 -11.96 24.10 2.20
N GLY A 320 -11.61 24.48 3.43
CA GLY A 320 -10.73 25.61 3.73
C GLY A 320 -9.62 25.22 4.70
N LEU A 321 -8.46 25.85 4.57
CA LEU A 321 -7.36 25.72 5.51
C LEU A 321 -6.78 27.10 5.81
N LEU A 322 -6.50 27.35 7.07
CA LEU A 322 -5.70 28.49 7.53
C LEU A 322 -4.47 27.96 8.27
N LEU A 323 -3.29 28.38 7.82
CA LEU A 323 -2.04 28.24 8.55
C LEU A 323 -1.73 29.60 9.18
N PRO A 324 -1.86 29.75 10.52
CA PRO A 324 -1.73 31.04 11.21
C PRO A 324 -0.29 31.54 11.29
N GLY A 325 0.70 30.65 11.12
CA GLY A 325 2.10 31.02 11.26
C GLY A 325 3.09 30.02 10.67
N LEU A 326 3.33 30.10 9.36
CA LEU A 326 4.39 29.35 8.68
C LEU A 326 5.74 30.06 8.80
N VAL A 327 6.67 29.50 9.57
CA VAL A 327 8.03 30.04 9.68
C VAL A 327 8.90 29.47 8.57
N ILE A 328 8.95 30.19 7.44
CA ILE A 328 9.64 29.80 6.21
C ILE A 328 10.52 30.94 5.68
N GLY A 329 11.52 30.59 4.86
CA GLY A 329 12.33 31.53 4.10
C GLY A 329 12.83 30.95 2.79
N THR A 330 13.19 31.82 1.86
CA THR A 330 13.75 31.43 0.55
C THR A 330 15.20 31.86 0.37
N VAL A 331 15.76 32.47 1.42
CA VAL A 331 17.14 32.91 1.56
C VAL A 331 17.67 32.58 2.96
N GLY A 332 18.96 32.21 3.05
CA GLY A 332 19.65 31.91 4.31
C GLY A 332 19.39 30.51 4.90
N GLY A 333 20.20 30.13 5.89
CA GLY A 333 20.08 28.82 6.54
C GLY A 333 20.33 27.65 5.57
N GLY A 334 19.45 26.64 5.59
CA GLY A 334 19.56 25.46 4.75
C GLY A 334 19.17 25.66 3.28
N THR A 335 18.56 26.80 2.92
CA THR A 335 18.05 27.05 1.55
C THR A 335 19.17 27.23 0.52
N GLY A 336 20.39 27.52 0.98
CA GLY A 336 21.59 27.63 0.15
C GLY A 336 22.27 26.28 -0.16
N LEU A 337 21.86 25.19 0.50
CA LEU A 337 22.43 23.87 0.22
C LEU A 337 22.03 23.41 -1.20
N PRO A 338 22.94 22.80 -1.99
CA PRO A 338 22.72 22.60 -3.42
C PRO A 338 21.41 21.87 -3.79
N ARG A 339 21.08 20.80 -3.05
CA ARG A 339 19.88 19.99 -3.32
C ARG A 339 18.59 20.75 -2.97
N GLN A 340 18.59 21.41 -1.81
CA GLN A 340 17.47 22.22 -1.33
C GLN A 340 17.22 23.44 -2.23
N ARG A 341 18.30 24.10 -2.65
CA ARG A 341 18.27 25.21 -3.61
C ARG A 341 17.63 24.80 -4.93
N ALA A 342 18.01 23.65 -5.49
CA ALA A 342 17.44 23.13 -6.73
C ALA A 342 15.92 22.91 -6.64
N TYR A 343 15.42 22.40 -5.50
CA TYR A 343 13.97 22.27 -5.28
C TYR A 343 13.25 23.60 -5.15
N LEU A 344 13.84 24.59 -4.47
CA LEU A 344 13.29 25.94 -4.43
C LEU A 344 13.24 26.58 -5.83
N GLU A 345 14.26 26.36 -6.66
CA GLU A 345 14.31 26.84 -8.04
C GLU A 345 13.23 26.17 -8.91
N ALA A 346 13.07 24.85 -8.78
CA ALA A 346 12.01 24.10 -9.46
C ALA A 346 10.60 24.58 -9.10
N LEU A 347 10.39 25.03 -7.86
CA LEU A 347 9.13 25.63 -7.41
C LEU A 347 8.96 27.10 -7.83
N GLY A 348 9.99 27.73 -8.39
CA GLY A 348 10.03 29.16 -8.67
C GLY A 348 10.02 30.02 -7.39
N CYS A 349 10.54 29.49 -6.29
CA CYS A 349 10.54 30.11 -4.97
C CYS A 349 11.95 30.53 -4.50
N ALA A 350 12.99 30.35 -5.31
CA ALA A 350 14.36 30.59 -4.87
C ALA A 350 14.73 32.08 -4.85
N GLY A 351 15.30 32.57 -3.75
CA GLY A 351 15.73 33.96 -3.62
C GLY A 351 14.60 34.94 -3.26
N ASP A 352 14.83 36.22 -3.54
CA ASP A 352 13.94 37.33 -3.19
C ASP A 352 12.59 37.22 -3.94
N GLY A 353 11.49 37.56 -3.28
CA GLY A 353 10.12 37.45 -3.78
C GLY A 353 9.53 36.03 -3.76
N GLY A 354 10.30 35.02 -3.37
CA GLY A 354 9.87 33.62 -3.39
C GLY A 354 9.00 33.19 -2.20
N MET A 355 9.01 33.93 -1.09
CA MET A 355 8.43 33.47 0.18
C MET A 355 6.90 33.34 0.12
N HIS A 356 6.20 34.30 -0.47
CA HIS A 356 4.74 34.23 -0.62
C HIS A 356 4.31 33.05 -1.47
N ARG A 357 5.04 32.79 -2.57
CA ARG A 357 4.76 31.64 -3.43
C ARG A 357 4.95 30.32 -2.68
N LEU A 358 6.02 30.20 -1.89
CA LEU A 358 6.27 29.02 -1.08
C LEU A 358 5.18 28.81 -0.02
N ALA A 359 4.75 29.88 0.66
CA ALA A 359 3.66 29.84 1.65
C ALA A 359 2.35 29.32 1.03
N GLU A 360 1.98 29.86 -0.13
CA GLU A 360 0.78 29.44 -0.86
C GLU A 360 0.88 27.96 -1.29
N ILE A 361 2.03 27.53 -1.83
CA ILE A 361 2.26 26.13 -2.22
C ILE A 361 2.09 25.19 -1.02
N ILE A 362 2.73 25.49 0.12
CA ILE A 362 2.63 24.69 1.34
C ILE A 362 1.17 24.62 1.81
N CYS A 363 0.46 25.75 1.83
CA CYS A 363 -0.93 25.81 2.27
C CYS A 363 -1.86 24.99 1.36
N GLY A 364 -1.73 25.13 0.03
CA GLY A 364 -2.54 24.38 -0.93
C GLY A 364 -2.33 22.87 -0.85
N PHE A 365 -1.07 22.41 -0.73
CA PHE A 365 -0.79 20.98 -0.56
C PHE A 365 -1.18 20.46 0.83
N SER A 366 -1.13 21.30 1.86
CA SER A 366 -1.64 20.95 3.20
C SER A 366 -3.16 20.76 3.18
N LEU A 367 -3.90 21.61 2.44
CA LEU A 367 -5.34 21.43 2.23
C LEU A 367 -5.63 20.13 1.45
N ALA A 368 -4.84 19.85 0.40
CA ALA A 368 -4.97 18.65 -0.41
C ALA A 368 -4.81 17.36 0.43
N VAL A 369 -3.78 17.30 1.27
CA VAL A 369 -3.53 16.10 2.10
C VAL A 369 -4.63 15.92 3.17
N ASN A 370 -5.06 17.00 3.83
CA ASN A 370 -6.14 16.97 4.82
C ASN A 370 -7.44 16.43 4.22
N LEU A 371 -7.81 16.93 3.05
CA LEU A 371 -9.00 16.47 2.33
C LEU A 371 -8.90 15.00 1.93
N SER A 372 -7.73 14.58 1.41
CA SER A 372 -7.48 13.20 1.05
C SER A 372 -7.58 12.28 2.27
N THR A 373 -6.92 12.63 3.37
CA THR A 373 -6.85 11.78 4.55
C THR A 373 -8.20 11.69 5.25
N LEU A 374 -8.92 12.81 5.39
CA LEU A 374 -10.30 12.81 5.88
C LEU A 374 -11.20 11.87 5.05
N ALA A 375 -11.08 11.93 3.73
CA ALA A 375 -11.87 11.09 2.83
C ALA A 375 -11.50 9.60 2.94
N ALA A 376 -10.22 9.25 3.12
CA ALA A 376 -9.81 7.87 3.36
C ALA A 376 -10.36 7.33 4.68
N VAL A 377 -10.36 8.14 5.74
CA VAL A 377 -10.97 7.77 7.04
C VAL A 377 -12.47 7.58 6.87
N ALA A 378 -13.16 8.54 6.24
CA ALA A 378 -14.60 8.48 6.01
C ALA A 378 -15.01 7.28 5.13
N GLY A 379 -14.18 6.88 4.17
CA GLY A 379 -14.42 5.78 3.24
C GLY A 379 -13.85 4.41 3.69
N GLY A 380 -13.32 4.29 4.91
CA GLY A 380 -12.76 3.03 5.43
C GLY A 380 -11.45 2.57 4.78
N GLN A 381 -10.83 3.40 3.93
CA GLN A 381 -9.64 3.05 3.14
C GLN A 381 -8.32 3.34 3.87
N PHE A 382 -8.38 3.97 5.04
CA PHE A 382 -7.19 4.46 5.75
C PHE A 382 -6.25 3.32 6.18
N ALA A 383 -6.80 2.26 6.79
CA ALA A 383 -6.01 1.12 7.23
C ALA A 383 -5.35 0.38 6.05
N ASP A 384 -6.12 0.04 5.01
CA ASP A 384 -5.62 -0.67 3.83
C ASP A 384 -4.51 0.11 3.09
N ALA A 385 -4.62 1.44 3.02
CA ALA A 385 -3.60 2.28 2.40
C ALA A 385 -2.28 2.28 3.18
N HIS A 386 -2.35 2.37 4.51
CA HIS A 386 -1.18 2.29 5.39
C HIS A 386 -0.58 0.88 5.43
N GLU A 387 -1.38 -0.18 5.37
CA GLU A 387 -0.86 -1.55 5.28
C GLU A 387 -0.12 -1.80 3.97
N ARG A 388 -0.70 -1.36 2.84
CA ARG A 388 -0.11 -1.56 1.52
C ARG A 388 1.15 -0.73 1.27
N LEU A 389 1.17 0.53 1.74
CA LEU A 389 2.24 1.48 1.40
C LEU A 389 3.17 1.77 2.58
N GLY A 390 2.77 1.43 3.81
CA GLY A 390 3.50 1.73 5.05
C GLY A 390 4.17 0.53 5.71
N ARG A 391 3.90 -0.72 5.28
CA ARG A 391 4.63 -1.89 5.79
C ARG A 391 6.05 -1.93 5.20
N SER A 392 7.00 -1.36 5.93
CA SER A 392 8.43 -1.65 5.81
C SER A 392 8.81 -2.90 6.61
N ARG A 393 8.06 -4.00 6.50
CA ARG A 393 8.56 -5.29 6.98
C ARG A 393 9.63 -5.71 5.97
N ARG A 394 10.91 -5.50 6.29
CA ARG A 394 12.02 -6.02 5.46
C ARG A 394 12.04 -7.54 5.61
N VAL A 395 11.17 -8.20 4.86
CA VAL A 395 11.22 -9.64 4.67
C VAL A 395 12.40 -9.89 3.71
N HIS A 396 13.33 -10.75 4.10
CA HIS A 396 14.42 -11.17 3.23
C HIS A 396 13.89 -12.24 2.27
N TRP A 397 13.08 -11.80 1.31
CA TRP A 397 12.36 -12.68 0.38
C TRP A 397 13.31 -13.64 -0.34
N LEU A 398 12.76 -14.79 -0.75
CA LEU A 398 13.42 -15.67 -1.70
C LEU A 398 13.63 -14.92 -3.01
N THR A 399 14.85 -14.99 -3.55
CA THR A 399 15.23 -14.45 -4.85
C THR A 399 15.60 -15.59 -5.80
N ARG A 400 15.76 -15.29 -7.09
CA ARG A 400 16.18 -16.30 -8.07
C ARG A 400 17.57 -16.87 -7.76
N ALA A 401 18.43 -16.10 -7.09
CA ALA A 401 19.77 -16.55 -6.70
C ALA A 401 19.74 -17.58 -5.56
N ASP A 402 18.65 -17.63 -4.78
CA ASP A 402 18.48 -18.63 -3.70
C ASP A 402 18.03 -20.00 -4.22
N LEU A 403 17.69 -20.14 -5.50
CA LEU A 403 17.43 -21.44 -6.14
C LEU A 403 18.77 -22.09 -6.53
N ASP A 404 19.62 -22.35 -5.54
CA ASP A 404 20.98 -22.82 -5.68
C ASP A 404 21.20 -24.20 -5.02
N ALA A 405 22.44 -24.69 -5.00
CA ALA A 405 22.78 -25.98 -4.42
C ALA A 405 22.33 -26.14 -2.96
N PRO A 406 22.57 -25.18 -2.03
CA PRO A 406 22.05 -25.23 -0.67
C PRO A 406 20.55 -25.54 -0.53
N LEU A 407 19.71 -24.96 -1.40
CA LEU A 407 18.26 -25.23 -1.38
C LEU A 407 17.92 -26.57 -2.06
N LEU A 408 18.55 -26.87 -3.20
CA LEU A 408 18.15 -27.97 -4.08
C LEU A 408 18.75 -29.33 -3.67
N GLU A 409 19.98 -29.37 -3.15
CA GLU A 409 20.67 -30.60 -2.73
C GLU A 409 19.85 -31.46 -1.77
N PRO A 410 19.36 -30.95 -0.61
CA PRO A 410 18.65 -31.78 0.35
C PRO A 410 17.35 -32.34 -0.23
N LEU A 411 16.64 -31.55 -1.05
CA LEU A 411 15.40 -31.97 -1.70
C LEU A 411 15.66 -33.12 -2.68
N LEU A 412 16.65 -32.95 -3.57
CA LEU A 412 17.00 -33.97 -4.56
C LEU A 412 17.62 -35.22 -3.94
N ALA A 413 18.41 -35.08 -2.87
CA ALA A 413 18.99 -36.20 -2.15
C ALA A 413 17.90 -37.09 -1.54
N GLU A 414 16.85 -36.50 -0.99
CA GLU A 414 15.69 -37.22 -0.46
C GLU A 414 14.89 -37.88 -1.59
N ALA A 415 14.49 -37.11 -2.61
CA ALA A 415 13.63 -37.59 -3.69
C ALA A 415 14.26 -38.71 -4.54
N LEU A 416 15.59 -38.69 -4.73
CA LEU A 416 16.32 -39.66 -5.54
C LEU A 416 16.96 -40.79 -4.73
N ASP A 417 16.63 -40.90 -3.44
CA ASP A 417 17.23 -41.84 -2.48
C ASP A 417 18.77 -41.86 -2.59
N ALA A 418 19.35 -40.67 -2.45
CA ALA A 418 20.75 -40.37 -2.76
C ALA A 418 21.34 -39.38 -1.73
N PRO A 419 21.58 -39.80 -0.47
CA PRO A 419 22.02 -38.89 0.61
C PRO A 419 23.35 -38.20 0.32
N ASP A 420 24.20 -38.81 -0.51
CA ASP A 420 25.53 -38.30 -0.86
C ASP A 420 25.52 -37.42 -2.13
N LEU A 421 24.33 -37.13 -2.69
CA LEU A 421 24.17 -36.32 -3.89
C LEU A 421 24.73 -34.90 -3.69
N LYS A 422 25.45 -34.41 -4.70
CA LYS A 422 25.95 -33.03 -4.78
C LYS A 422 25.43 -32.36 -6.03
N VAL A 423 24.90 -31.15 -5.89
CA VAL A 423 24.50 -30.31 -7.02
C VAL A 423 25.75 -29.59 -7.51
N VAL A 424 26.10 -29.83 -8.77
CA VAL A 424 27.30 -29.27 -9.40
C VAL A 424 26.99 -28.04 -10.23
N GLU A 425 25.78 -27.96 -10.78
CA GLU A 425 25.36 -26.85 -11.64
C GLU A 425 23.85 -26.63 -11.53
N VAL A 426 23.45 -25.36 -11.52
CA VAL A 426 22.04 -24.96 -11.63
C VAL A 426 21.92 -23.91 -12.72
N ALA A 427 21.15 -24.21 -13.75
CA ALA A 427 20.81 -23.28 -14.82
C ALA A 427 19.32 -22.97 -14.78
N THR A 428 18.95 -21.74 -15.16
CA THR A 428 17.55 -21.33 -15.37
C THR A 428 17.32 -21.10 -16.86
N PRO A 429 16.80 -22.09 -17.61
CA PRO A 429 16.48 -21.90 -19.01
C PRO A 429 15.52 -20.73 -19.19
N VAL A 430 15.66 -19.98 -20.29
CA VAL A 430 14.61 -19.03 -20.69
C VAL A 430 13.43 -19.87 -21.19
N ASP A 431 12.32 -19.81 -20.48
CA ASP A 431 11.06 -20.43 -20.89
C ASP A 431 10.01 -19.32 -21.06
N GLU A 432 9.31 -19.35 -22.18
CA GLU A 432 8.29 -18.37 -22.56
C GLU A 432 6.90 -18.73 -22.02
N SER A 433 6.74 -19.88 -21.35
CA SER A 433 5.44 -20.36 -20.86
C SER A 433 5.17 -20.01 -19.39
N GLN A 434 4.47 -18.89 -19.14
CA GLN A 434 3.81 -18.62 -17.85
C GLN A 434 2.29 -18.81 -18.01
N SER A 435 1.70 -19.88 -17.46
CA SER A 435 0.26 -20.20 -17.69
C SER A 435 -0.66 -20.19 -16.45
N GLY A 436 -0.13 -19.96 -15.25
CA GLY A 436 -0.94 -19.86 -14.03
C GLY A 436 -1.60 -18.48 -13.88
N LEU A 437 -2.94 -18.41 -13.87
CA LEU A 437 -3.69 -17.13 -13.77
C LEU A 437 -3.38 -16.41 -12.46
N LEU A 438 -3.31 -17.15 -11.35
CA LEU A 438 -3.01 -16.62 -10.01
C LEU A 438 -1.56 -16.15 -9.87
N THR A 439 -0.63 -16.95 -10.38
CA THR A 439 0.79 -16.60 -10.45
C THR A 439 1.05 -15.35 -11.29
N GLU A 440 0.27 -15.19 -12.37
CA GLU A 440 0.33 -14.00 -13.24
C GLU A 440 -0.37 -12.78 -12.65
N MET A 441 -1.43 -12.97 -11.86
CA MET A 441 -2.06 -11.88 -11.10
C MET A 441 -1.11 -11.31 -10.04
N THR A 442 -0.36 -12.17 -9.34
CA THR A 442 0.58 -11.74 -8.28
C THR A 442 1.95 -11.31 -8.80
N SER A 443 2.34 -11.67 -10.03
CA SER A 443 3.60 -11.21 -10.64
C SER A 443 3.66 -9.69 -10.85
N ARG A 444 2.52 -9.00 -10.75
CA ARG A 444 2.39 -7.53 -10.73
C ARG A 444 2.58 -6.90 -9.33
N GLY A 445 2.74 -7.72 -8.29
CA GLY A 445 2.93 -7.33 -6.90
C GLY A 445 4.35 -6.81 -6.60
N GLU A 446 4.84 -7.10 -5.40
CA GLU A 446 6.17 -6.68 -4.94
C GLU A 446 7.29 -7.29 -5.80
N ARG A 447 7.87 -6.51 -6.71
CA ARG A 447 8.86 -6.96 -7.70
C ARG A 447 10.14 -7.54 -7.10
N ARG A 448 10.36 -7.36 -5.79
CA ARG A 448 11.51 -7.90 -5.05
C ARG A 448 11.32 -9.34 -4.59
N LYS A 449 10.08 -9.83 -4.48
CA LYS A 449 9.76 -11.20 -4.06
C LYS A 449 9.67 -12.12 -5.27
N LEU A 450 10.42 -13.23 -5.27
CA LEU A 450 10.26 -14.25 -6.30
C LEU A 450 8.92 -14.97 -6.08
N THR A 451 8.04 -14.89 -7.06
CA THR A 451 6.82 -15.71 -7.18
C THR A 451 6.73 -16.14 -8.64
N GLY A 452 6.21 -17.33 -8.93
CA GLY A 452 6.31 -17.82 -10.30
C GLY A 452 6.53 -19.31 -10.45
N VAL A 453 6.44 -19.73 -11.71
CA VAL A 453 7.00 -20.99 -12.20
C VAL A 453 8.41 -20.67 -12.72
N VAL A 454 9.43 -21.28 -12.11
CA VAL A 454 10.83 -21.09 -12.50
C VAL A 454 11.37 -22.40 -13.07
N PRO A 455 11.66 -22.49 -14.38
CA PRO A 455 12.31 -23.66 -14.95
C PRO A 455 13.75 -23.75 -14.45
N LEU A 456 14.18 -24.97 -14.12
CA LEU A 456 15.51 -25.29 -13.64
C LEU A 456 16.08 -26.46 -14.44
N ARG A 457 17.38 -26.41 -14.73
CA ARG A 457 18.17 -27.55 -15.16
C ARG A 457 19.26 -27.76 -14.13
N VAL A 458 19.27 -28.92 -13.48
CA VAL A 458 20.17 -29.20 -12.35
C VAL A 458 21.11 -30.32 -12.73
N GLY A 459 22.40 -30.02 -12.75
CA GLY A 459 23.47 -31.00 -12.83
C GLY A 459 23.79 -31.52 -11.43
N TYR A 460 23.80 -32.83 -11.23
CA TYR A 460 24.13 -33.46 -9.95
C TYR A 460 25.03 -34.68 -10.12
N ALA A 461 25.84 -34.99 -9.11
CA ALA A 461 26.74 -36.14 -9.10
C ALA A 461 26.70 -36.85 -7.75
N ARG A 462 26.92 -38.17 -7.76
CA ARG A 462 27.25 -38.97 -6.57
C ARG A 462 28.78 -39.06 -6.43
N PRO A 463 29.34 -39.28 -5.22
CA PRO A 463 30.78 -39.41 -5.04
C PRO A 463 31.36 -40.50 -5.94
N GLY A 464 32.34 -40.15 -6.78
CA GLY A 464 32.98 -41.07 -7.74
C GLY A 464 32.14 -41.44 -8.98
N GLY A 465 30.97 -40.83 -9.17
CA GLY A 465 30.09 -41.04 -10.32
C GLY A 465 30.19 -39.96 -11.39
N THR A 466 29.55 -40.20 -12.54
CA THR A 466 29.39 -39.19 -13.60
C THR A 466 28.26 -38.22 -13.27
N THR A 467 28.40 -36.96 -13.68
CA THR A 467 27.33 -35.96 -13.59
C THR A 467 26.11 -36.41 -14.38
N LYS A 468 24.93 -36.29 -13.78
CA LYS A 468 23.61 -36.46 -14.40
C LYS A 468 22.90 -35.11 -14.43
N GLU A 469 21.98 -34.95 -15.36
CA GLU A 469 21.13 -33.76 -15.46
C GLU A 469 19.66 -34.12 -15.21
N ILE A 470 18.93 -33.18 -14.61
CA ILE A 470 17.49 -33.28 -14.43
C ILE A 470 16.83 -31.93 -14.73
N ASP A 471 15.75 -31.96 -15.51
CA ASP A 471 14.95 -30.79 -15.85
C ASP A 471 13.75 -30.70 -14.89
N LEU A 472 13.68 -29.59 -14.16
CA LEU A 472 12.76 -29.36 -13.04
C LEU A 472 12.03 -28.03 -13.19
N VAL A 473 11.02 -27.84 -12.36
CA VAL A 473 10.32 -26.59 -12.15
C VAL A 473 10.26 -26.30 -10.65
N ALA A 474 10.71 -25.12 -10.24
CA ALA A 474 10.42 -24.55 -8.94
C ALA A 474 9.17 -23.66 -9.04
N LYS A 475 8.06 -24.13 -8.50
CA LYS A 475 6.82 -23.36 -8.37
C LYS A 475 6.83 -22.62 -7.04
N VAL A 476 7.09 -21.31 -7.09
CA VAL A 476 7.18 -20.41 -5.94
C VAL A 476 5.83 -19.73 -5.73
N LYS A 477 5.17 -20.05 -4.63
CA LYS A 477 3.79 -19.62 -4.35
C LYS A 477 3.76 -18.21 -3.74
N PRO A 478 2.87 -17.31 -4.22
CA PRO A 478 2.52 -16.10 -3.49
C PRO A 478 1.75 -16.47 -2.22
N LEU A 479 1.71 -15.58 -1.23
CA LEU A 479 0.84 -15.72 -0.07
C LEU A 479 -0.64 -15.56 -0.49
N ASP A 480 -1.53 -16.14 0.30
CA ASP A 480 -2.97 -16.01 0.09
C ASP A 480 -3.44 -14.55 0.24
N GLU A 481 -2.89 -13.79 1.18
CA GLU A 481 -3.17 -12.36 1.35
C GLU A 481 -2.84 -11.57 0.08
N GLU A 482 -1.72 -11.87 -0.58
CA GLU A 482 -1.31 -11.22 -1.84
C GLU A 482 -2.33 -11.50 -2.94
N VAL A 483 -2.75 -12.76 -3.07
CA VAL A 483 -3.78 -13.19 -4.02
C VAL A 483 -5.12 -12.51 -3.74
N ILE A 484 -5.57 -12.53 -2.49
CA ILE A 484 -6.85 -11.96 -2.05
C ILE A 484 -6.88 -10.45 -2.32
N ILE A 485 -5.78 -9.75 -2.07
CA ILE A 485 -5.65 -8.31 -2.35
C ILE A 485 -5.75 -8.04 -3.84
N GLU A 486 -5.09 -8.82 -4.70
CA GLU A 486 -5.21 -8.64 -6.16
C GLU A 486 -6.63 -8.90 -6.65
N ALA A 487 -7.28 -9.95 -6.17
CA ALA A 487 -8.67 -10.23 -6.53
C ALA A 487 -9.65 -9.14 -6.05
N ALA A 488 -9.45 -8.60 -4.83
CA ALA A 488 -10.23 -7.48 -4.32
C ALA A 488 -9.99 -6.18 -5.12
N LYS A 489 -8.78 -5.95 -5.63
CA LYS A 489 -8.50 -4.83 -6.55
C LYS A 489 -9.32 -4.96 -7.83
N LEU A 490 -9.36 -6.14 -8.45
CA LEU A 490 -10.18 -6.38 -9.64
C LEU A 490 -11.66 -6.07 -9.38
N ALA A 491 -12.20 -6.52 -8.25
CA ALA A 491 -13.57 -6.21 -7.85
C ALA A 491 -13.79 -4.70 -7.61
N SER A 492 -12.81 -4.00 -7.01
CA SER A 492 -12.90 -2.55 -6.75
C SER A 492 -12.93 -1.71 -8.04
N LEU A 493 -12.31 -2.21 -9.11
CA LEU A 493 -12.28 -1.54 -10.41
C LEU A 493 -13.62 -1.66 -11.15
N SER A 494 -14.37 -2.75 -10.92
CA SER A 494 -15.74 -2.92 -11.42
C SER A 494 -16.72 -1.95 -10.74
N GLY A 495 -16.43 -1.49 -9.52
CA GLY A 495 -17.19 -0.47 -8.81
C GLY A 495 -18.51 -0.95 -8.19
N GLY A 496 -19.31 -0.02 -7.66
CA GLY A 496 -20.63 -0.29 -7.10
C GLY A 496 -20.64 -1.19 -5.85
N ALA A 497 -21.76 -1.89 -5.63
CA ALA A 497 -21.94 -2.79 -4.48
C ALA A 497 -21.00 -4.00 -4.49
N LEU A 498 -20.49 -4.39 -5.67
CA LEU A 498 -19.57 -5.51 -5.83
C LEU A 498 -18.27 -5.29 -5.05
N ALA A 499 -17.71 -4.07 -5.06
CA ALA A 499 -16.49 -3.75 -4.34
C ALA A 499 -16.62 -3.99 -2.83
N ASP A 500 -17.71 -3.49 -2.23
CA ASP A 500 -17.98 -3.59 -0.79
C ASP A 500 -18.28 -5.04 -0.38
N LEU A 501 -19.10 -5.74 -1.19
CA LEU A 501 -19.47 -7.13 -0.94
C LEU A 501 -18.28 -8.07 -1.11
N TYR A 502 -17.43 -7.84 -2.12
CA TYR A 502 -16.22 -8.64 -2.33
C TYR A 502 -15.25 -8.42 -1.17
N ALA A 503 -15.00 -7.17 -0.76
CA ALA A 503 -14.13 -6.87 0.37
C ALA A 503 -14.58 -7.57 1.66
N ARG A 504 -15.90 -7.57 1.93
CA ARG A 504 -16.49 -8.28 3.08
C ARG A 504 -16.27 -9.79 3.04
N TRP A 505 -16.34 -10.39 1.87
CA TRP A 505 -16.36 -11.84 1.68
C TRP A 505 -15.05 -12.41 1.08
N ARG A 506 -14.00 -11.59 0.96
CA ARG A 506 -12.76 -11.90 0.24
C ARG A 506 -12.06 -13.20 0.69
N ASP A 507 -12.17 -13.54 1.97
CA ASP A 507 -11.58 -14.77 2.53
C ASP A 507 -12.36 -16.04 2.14
N TRP A 508 -13.59 -15.89 1.65
CA TRP A 508 -14.50 -16.98 1.29
C TRP A 508 -14.63 -17.17 -0.23
N THR A 509 -13.82 -16.50 -1.05
CA THR A 509 -13.82 -16.67 -2.52
C THR A 509 -12.90 -17.79 -3.00
N GLY A 510 -12.43 -18.65 -2.10
CA GLY A 510 -11.61 -19.84 -2.40
C GLY A 510 -10.09 -19.61 -2.35
N PHE A 511 -9.62 -18.37 -2.24
CA PHE A 511 -8.18 -18.03 -2.27
C PHE A 511 -7.49 -18.06 -0.91
N LYS A 512 -8.22 -18.20 0.19
CA LYS A 512 -7.64 -18.29 1.53
C LYS A 512 -6.82 -19.58 1.67
N ASP A 513 -5.62 -19.47 2.26
CA ASP A 513 -4.69 -20.58 2.50
C ASP A 513 -4.19 -21.31 1.23
N VAL A 514 -4.29 -20.74 0.03
CA VAL A 514 -3.87 -21.42 -1.22
C VAL A 514 -2.41 -21.87 -1.24
N HIS A 515 -1.52 -21.08 -0.64
CA HIS A 515 -0.09 -21.32 -0.63
C HIS A 515 0.33 -22.45 0.31
N THR A 516 -0.36 -22.60 1.43
CA THR A 516 -0.15 -23.72 2.37
C THR A 516 -0.88 -24.98 1.92
N ARG A 517 -2.06 -24.83 1.31
CA ARG A 517 -2.88 -25.94 0.80
C ARG A 517 -2.16 -26.74 -0.27
N GLU A 518 -1.68 -26.08 -1.32
CA GLU A 518 -1.00 -26.77 -2.41
C GLU A 518 0.26 -27.48 -1.90
N VAL A 519 1.05 -26.79 -1.09
CA VAL A 519 2.24 -27.34 -0.43
C VAL A 519 1.92 -28.60 0.40
N ALA A 520 0.80 -28.60 1.13
CA ALA A 520 0.39 -29.76 1.92
C ALA A 520 -0.01 -30.95 1.04
N LEU A 521 -0.69 -30.71 -0.08
CA LEU A 521 -1.06 -31.74 -1.04
C LEU A 521 0.16 -32.41 -1.67
N TYR A 522 1.13 -31.62 -2.14
CA TYR A 522 2.38 -32.12 -2.72
C TYR A 522 3.28 -32.83 -1.69
N ARG A 523 3.12 -32.55 -0.39
CA ARG A 523 3.83 -33.25 0.70
C ARG A 523 3.07 -34.46 1.25
N SER A 524 1.80 -34.66 0.88
CA SER A 524 0.91 -35.61 1.54
C SER A 524 1.36 -37.08 1.47
N GLY A 525 2.09 -37.45 0.41
CA GLY A 525 2.43 -38.85 0.12
C GLY A 525 1.22 -39.72 -0.21
N ASP A 526 0.06 -39.12 -0.52
CA ASP A 526 -1.16 -39.84 -0.87
C ASP A 526 -0.96 -40.62 -2.19
N PRO A 527 -1.11 -41.96 -2.19
CA PRO A 527 -0.89 -42.77 -3.40
C PRO A 527 -1.84 -42.45 -4.55
N ALA A 528 -3.05 -41.95 -4.28
CA ALA A 528 -4.00 -41.56 -5.33
C ALA A 528 -3.58 -40.24 -5.99
N LEU A 529 -3.12 -39.26 -5.19
CA LEU A 529 -2.58 -38.01 -5.72
C LEU A 529 -1.27 -38.23 -6.48
N ALA A 530 -0.36 -39.05 -5.95
CA ALA A 530 0.93 -39.34 -6.56
C ALA A 530 0.83 -39.97 -7.97
N ARG A 531 -0.29 -40.63 -8.28
CA ARG A 531 -0.55 -41.21 -9.62
C ARG A 531 -0.92 -40.18 -10.67
N VAL A 532 -1.47 -39.05 -10.26
CA VAL A 532 -1.98 -38.00 -11.17
C VAL A 532 -1.20 -36.71 -11.07
N MET A 533 -0.37 -36.52 -10.04
CA MET A 533 0.49 -35.35 -9.91
C MET A 533 1.76 -35.50 -10.75
N PRO A 534 2.43 -34.38 -11.08
CA PRO A 534 3.77 -34.45 -11.59
C PRO A 534 4.71 -35.11 -10.57
N GLU A 535 5.81 -35.70 -11.04
CA GLU A 535 6.87 -36.19 -10.15
C GLU A 535 7.38 -35.05 -9.27
N VAL A 536 7.41 -35.28 -7.95
CA VAL A 536 7.73 -34.27 -6.94
C VAL A 536 9.11 -34.55 -6.38
N TYR A 537 10.01 -33.57 -6.49
CA TYR A 537 11.38 -33.67 -6.01
C TYR A 537 11.60 -32.99 -4.66
N GLY A 538 10.60 -32.31 -4.12
CA GLY A 538 10.61 -31.80 -2.77
C GLY A 538 9.80 -30.52 -2.58
N VAL A 539 9.62 -30.14 -1.32
CA VAL A 539 8.86 -28.95 -0.94
C VAL A 539 9.62 -28.16 0.12
N HIS A 540 10.04 -26.95 -0.21
CA HIS A 540 10.71 -26.04 0.71
C HIS A 540 9.73 -24.99 1.27
N VAL A 541 9.69 -24.86 2.59
CA VAL A 541 8.82 -23.90 3.29
C VAL A 541 9.65 -23.13 4.31
N ASP A 542 9.74 -21.82 4.12
CA ASP A 542 10.37 -20.86 5.02
C ASP A 542 9.40 -19.68 5.24
N PRO A 543 8.57 -19.74 6.31
CA PRO A 543 7.62 -18.67 6.60
C PRO A 543 8.28 -17.34 6.96
N GLU A 544 9.52 -17.33 7.46
CA GLU A 544 10.24 -16.10 7.81
C GLU A 544 10.63 -15.32 6.55
N ARG A 545 10.95 -16.04 5.47
CA ARG A 545 11.25 -15.48 4.14
C ARG A 545 10.02 -15.42 3.22
N GLU A 546 8.84 -15.83 3.69
CA GLU A 546 7.62 -16.03 2.91
C GLU A 546 7.84 -16.92 1.67
N ALA A 547 8.70 -17.94 1.79
CA ALA A 547 9.09 -18.81 0.71
C ALA A 547 8.34 -20.15 0.79
N TYR A 548 7.50 -20.43 -0.21
CA TYR A 548 6.76 -21.68 -0.35
C TYR A 548 7.04 -22.22 -1.75
N VAL A 549 7.93 -23.19 -1.86
CA VAL A 549 8.47 -23.69 -3.13
C VAL A 549 8.15 -25.17 -3.28
N ILE A 550 7.54 -25.53 -4.40
CA ILE A 550 7.32 -26.91 -4.82
C ILE A 550 8.29 -27.20 -5.97
N LEU A 551 9.18 -28.16 -5.77
CA LEU A 551 10.10 -28.63 -6.80
C LEU A 551 9.50 -29.87 -7.46
N MET A 552 9.16 -29.77 -8.74
CA MET A 552 8.49 -30.84 -9.48
C MET A 552 9.11 -31.01 -10.87
N GLU A 553 8.77 -32.10 -11.55
CA GLU A 553 9.20 -32.32 -12.94
C GLU A 553 8.78 -31.18 -13.85
N ARG A 554 9.60 -30.91 -14.86
CA ARG A 554 9.22 -30.01 -15.93
C ARG A 554 8.38 -30.74 -16.97
N LEU A 555 7.08 -30.45 -17.00
CA LEU A 555 6.16 -30.95 -18.02
C LEU A 555 6.48 -30.35 -19.40
N GLY A 556 7.40 -31.00 -20.13
CA GLY A 556 7.86 -30.63 -21.47
C GLY A 556 7.29 -31.55 -22.57
N PRO A 557 8.09 -32.06 -23.53
CA PRO A 557 7.61 -32.85 -24.67
C PRO A 557 7.03 -34.23 -24.30
N GLY A 558 7.19 -34.67 -23.04
CA GLY A 558 6.63 -35.94 -22.56
C GLY A 558 5.12 -35.91 -22.28
N VAL A 559 4.49 -34.73 -22.37
CA VAL A 559 3.04 -34.57 -22.22
C VAL A 559 2.41 -33.94 -23.46
N ILE A 560 1.13 -34.23 -23.67
CA ILE A 560 0.26 -33.60 -24.67
C ILE A 560 -0.84 -32.81 -23.99
N LEU A 561 -1.47 -31.89 -24.74
CA LEU A 561 -2.62 -31.08 -24.31
C LEU A 561 -2.38 -30.10 -23.15
N LYS A 562 -1.13 -29.90 -22.73
CA LYS A 562 -0.74 -28.84 -21.79
C LYS A 562 -1.09 -27.45 -22.35
N ASP A 563 -1.71 -26.61 -21.52
CA ASP A 563 -2.09 -25.22 -21.85
C ASP A 563 -2.92 -25.09 -23.15
N THR A 564 -3.96 -25.92 -23.29
CA THR A 564 -4.80 -25.98 -24.49
C THR A 564 -6.21 -25.40 -24.34
N ALA A 565 -6.46 -24.62 -23.28
CA ALA A 565 -7.79 -24.04 -23.03
C ALA A 565 -8.35 -23.16 -24.15
N ASP A 566 -7.49 -22.46 -24.89
CA ASP A 566 -7.90 -21.65 -26.06
C ASP A 566 -8.09 -22.50 -27.34
N ARG A 567 -7.81 -23.81 -27.27
CA ARG A 567 -7.86 -24.77 -28.38
C ARG A 567 -8.67 -26.02 -28.01
N PRO A 568 -9.95 -25.87 -27.64
CA PRO A 568 -10.78 -26.99 -27.17
C PRO A 568 -10.87 -28.14 -28.19
N GLY A 569 -10.81 -27.85 -29.49
CA GLY A 569 -10.83 -28.87 -30.56
C GLY A 569 -9.65 -29.86 -30.58
N LEU A 570 -8.62 -29.66 -29.77
CA LEU A 570 -7.54 -30.65 -29.58
C LEU A 570 -7.97 -31.81 -28.67
N TRP A 571 -9.00 -31.61 -27.84
CA TRP A 571 -9.53 -32.62 -26.94
C TRP A 571 -10.49 -33.53 -27.70
N ARG A 572 -10.11 -34.80 -27.86
CA ARG A 572 -10.91 -35.85 -28.50
C ARG A 572 -11.53 -36.73 -27.42
N GLY A 573 -12.52 -37.54 -27.80
CA GLY A 573 -13.22 -38.42 -26.84
C GLY A 573 -12.29 -39.33 -26.04
N GLU A 574 -11.20 -39.82 -26.64
CA GLU A 574 -10.17 -40.61 -25.94
C GLU A 574 -9.41 -39.80 -24.87
N HIS A 575 -9.11 -38.53 -25.15
CA HIS A 575 -8.42 -37.63 -24.22
C HIS A 575 -9.33 -37.25 -23.04
N VAL A 576 -10.60 -36.97 -23.31
CA VAL A 576 -11.60 -36.66 -22.29
C VAL A 576 -11.82 -37.88 -21.40
N ARG A 577 -11.96 -39.08 -21.98
CA ARG A 577 -12.06 -40.35 -21.23
C ARG A 577 -10.86 -40.55 -20.32
N ALA A 578 -9.64 -40.40 -20.83
CA ALA A 578 -8.43 -40.59 -20.05
C ALA A 578 -8.31 -39.62 -18.87
N ALA A 579 -8.71 -38.34 -19.05
CA ALA A 579 -8.75 -37.38 -17.95
C ALA A 579 -9.79 -37.76 -16.87
N ILE A 580 -10.98 -38.22 -17.28
CA ILE A 580 -12.05 -38.65 -16.38
C ILE A 580 -11.65 -39.89 -15.58
N GLU A 581 -11.10 -40.89 -16.25
CA GLU A 581 -10.63 -42.14 -15.61
C GLU A 581 -9.43 -41.86 -14.69
N GLY A 582 -8.52 -40.97 -15.10
CA GLY A 582 -7.35 -40.59 -14.30
C GLY A 582 -7.72 -39.95 -12.96
N ILE A 583 -8.63 -38.97 -12.95
CA ILE A 583 -9.02 -38.28 -11.72
C ILE A 583 -9.89 -39.14 -10.79
N ALA A 584 -10.57 -40.16 -11.33
CA ALA A 584 -11.47 -41.03 -10.58
C ALA A 584 -10.79 -41.73 -9.40
N GLY A 585 -9.49 -42.05 -9.50
CA GLY A 585 -8.72 -42.64 -8.40
C GLY A 585 -8.60 -41.71 -7.18
N VAL A 586 -8.40 -40.40 -7.41
CA VAL A 586 -8.37 -39.40 -6.33
C VAL A 586 -9.74 -39.27 -5.69
N HIS A 587 -10.79 -39.19 -6.52
CA HIS A 587 -12.16 -39.12 -6.03
C HIS A 587 -12.54 -40.34 -5.19
N ALA A 588 -12.19 -41.55 -5.65
CA ALA A 588 -12.49 -42.79 -4.93
C ALA A 588 -11.77 -42.87 -3.57
N ALA A 589 -10.51 -42.43 -3.51
CA ALA A 589 -9.70 -42.51 -2.28
C ALA A 589 -10.29 -41.73 -1.10
N TRP A 590 -11.03 -40.65 -1.38
CA TRP A 590 -11.57 -39.73 -0.38
C TRP A 590 -13.10 -39.66 -0.32
N LEU A 591 -13.82 -40.40 -1.17
CA LEU A 591 -15.28 -40.36 -1.22
C LEU A 591 -15.89 -40.81 0.10
N GLY A 592 -16.70 -39.94 0.72
CA GLY A 592 -17.35 -40.21 2.02
C GLY A 592 -16.40 -40.14 3.22
N ARG A 593 -15.14 -39.72 3.04
CA ARG A 593 -14.12 -39.59 4.11
C ARG A 593 -13.87 -38.13 4.49
N GLU A 594 -14.96 -37.38 4.57
CA GLU A 594 -14.99 -35.92 4.73
C GLU A 594 -14.34 -35.46 6.04
N ASP A 595 -14.64 -36.17 7.13
CA ASP A 595 -14.07 -35.90 8.46
C ASP A 595 -12.57 -36.14 8.48
N GLU A 596 -12.11 -37.23 7.84
CA GLU A 596 -10.68 -37.55 7.75
C GLU A 596 -9.92 -36.50 6.93
N LEU A 597 -10.50 -36.06 5.81
CA LEU A 597 -9.90 -35.03 4.96
C LEU A 597 -9.85 -33.68 5.69
N THR A 598 -10.93 -33.31 6.36
CA THR A 598 -11.02 -32.06 7.14
C THR A 598 -10.05 -32.06 8.33
N ALA A 599 -9.89 -33.20 9.00
CA ALA A 599 -8.96 -33.37 10.12
C ALA A 599 -7.49 -33.16 9.74
N ARG A 600 -7.13 -33.20 8.44
CA ARG A 600 -5.78 -32.89 7.98
C ARG A 600 -5.40 -31.41 8.17
N GLY A 601 -6.37 -30.51 8.32
CA GLY A 601 -6.15 -29.11 8.70
C GLY A 601 -5.63 -28.18 7.61
N TRP A 602 -5.42 -28.65 6.38
CA TRP A 602 -4.86 -27.85 5.27
C TRP A 602 -5.87 -27.47 4.18
N LEU A 603 -7.12 -27.96 4.22
CA LEU A 603 -8.16 -27.64 3.23
C LEU A 603 -8.58 -26.16 3.21
N GLY A 604 -8.22 -25.39 4.25
CA GLY A 604 -8.66 -24.01 4.42
C GLY A 604 -10.15 -23.92 4.70
N ARG A 605 -10.81 -22.91 4.13
CA ARG A 605 -12.25 -22.68 4.30
C ARG A 605 -13.08 -23.51 3.31
N VAL A 606 -13.78 -24.51 3.81
CA VAL A 606 -14.76 -25.30 3.05
C VAL A 606 -16.11 -24.59 3.05
N GLN A 607 -16.79 -24.55 1.90
CA GLN A 607 -18.11 -23.92 1.77
C GLN A 607 -19.21 -24.73 2.45
N SER A 608 -20.23 -24.02 2.94
CA SER A 608 -21.43 -24.62 3.53
C SER A 608 -22.70 -23.95 3.03
N ALA A 609 -23.85 -24.60 3.24
CA ALA A 609 -25.14 -24.07 2.81
C ALA A 609 -25.45 -22.70 3.46
N GLU A 610 -25.15 -22.58 4.74
CA GLU A 610 -25.26 -21.32 5.48
C GLU A 610 -24.38 -20.23 4.85
N ARG A 611 -23.13 -20.57 4.51
CA ARG A 611 -22.17 -19.61 3.96
C ARG A 611 -22.56 -19.17 2.56
N MET A 612 -22.92 -20.11 1.70
CA MET A 612 -23.34 -19.84 0.32
C MET A 612 -24.58 -18.93 0.29
N SER A 613 -25.56 -19.18 1.16
CA SER A 613 -26.73 -18.32 1.34
C SER A 613 -26.34 -16.91 1.83
N ALA A 614 -25.47 -16.81 2.84
CA ALA A 614 -25.01 -15.52 3.35
C ALA A 614 -24.24 -14.68 2.30
N MET A 615 -23.61 -15.34 1.33
CA MET A 615 -22.90 -14.72 0.23
C MET A 615 -23.79 -14.39 -0.98
N GLY A 616 -25.10 -14.67 -0.93
CA GLY A 616 -26.03 -14.45 -2.06
C GLY A 616 -26.01 -13.04 -2.64
N GLY A 617 -25.78 -12.02 -1.80
CA GLY A 617 -25.59 -10.64 -2.25
C GLY A 617 -24.35 -10.44 -3.13
N LEU A 618 -23.22 -11.09 -2.78
CA LEU A 618 -22.00 -11.05 -3.59
C LEU A 618 -22.23 -11.72 -4.95
N TRP A 619 -22.82 -12.92 -4.95
CA TRP A 619 -23.09 -13.67 -6.19
C TRP A 619 -24.04 -12.92 -7.12
N THR A 620 -25.06 -12.29 -6.54
CA THR A 620 -25.95 -11.37 -7.24
C THR A 620 -25.18 -10.22 -7.89
N ALA A 621 -24.35 -9.53 -7.11
CA ALA A 621 -23.62 -8.37 -7.60
C ALA A 621 -22.63 -8.72 -8.72
N MET A 622 -21.99 -9.90 -8.64
CA MET A 622 -21.15 -10.42 -9.72
C MET A 622 -21.96 -10.67 -10.99
N ALA A 623 -23.02 -11.46 -10.90
CA ALA A 623 -23.84 -11.83 -12.06
C ALA A 623 -24.45 -10.59 -12.75
N GLU A 624 -24.93 -9.61 -11.99
CA GLU A 624 -25.46 -8.35 -12.54
C GLU A 624 -24.37 -7.51 -13.22
N GLN A 625 -23.19 -7.40 -12.62
CA GLN A 625 -22.05 -6.69 -13.20
C GLN A 625 -21.62 -7.33 -14.52
N HIS A 626 -21.44 -8.66 -14.55
CA HIS A 626 -21.02 -9.37 -15.75
C HIS A 626 -22.10 -9.36 -16.83
N ALA A 627 -23.38 -9.36 -16.47
CA ALA A 627 -24.46 -9.18 -17.42
C ALA A 627 -24.45 -7.79 -18.08
N ALA A 628 -24.11 -6.75 -17.30
CA ALA A 628 -23.96 -5.39 -17.83
C ALA A 628 -22.72 -5.26 -18.75
N GLU A 629 -21.61 -5.93 -18.41
CA GLU A 629 -20.35 -5.86 -19.17
C GLU A 629 -20.33 -6.77 -20.42
N HIS A 630 -21.05 -7.90 -20.38
CA HIS A 630 -21.01 -8.94 -21.40
C HIS A 630 -22.42 -9.40 -21.84
N PRO A 631 -23.26 -8.47 -22.37
CA PRO A 631 -24.64 -8.79 -22.76
C PRO A 631 -24.74 -9.84 -23.87
N GLN A 632 -23.67 -10.07 -24.64
CA GLN A 632 -23.59 -11.12 -25.65
C GLN A 632 -23.57 -12.54 -25.07
N TRP A 633 -23.15 -12.69 -23.80
CA TRP A 633 -23.10 -13.98 -23.10
C TRP A 633 -24.19 -14.12 -22.06
N PHE A 634 -24.60 -13.01 -21.46
CA PHE A 634 -25.60 -12.96 -20.39
C PHE A 634 -26.86 -12.26 -20.88
N THR A 635 -27.67 -12.99 -21.63
CA THR A 635 -29.02 -12.53 -22.00
C THR A 635 -29.88 -12.39 -20.73
N PRO A 636 -30.99 -11.63 -20.78
CA PRO A 636 -31.92 -11.55 -19.65
C PRO A 636 -32.38 -12.92 -19.12
N ASP A 637 -32.54 -13.90 -20.00
CA ASP A 637 -32.91 -15.28 -19.62
C ASP A 637 -31.79 -15.99 -18.85
N VAL A 638 -30.53 -15.82 -19.26
CA VAL A 638 -29.36 -16.39 -18.55
C VAL A 638 -29.23 -15.75 -17.17
N LEU A 639 -29.33 -14.42 -17.09
CA LEU A 639 -29.27 -13.71 -15.80
C LEU A 639 -30.41 -14.13 -14.88
N HIS A 640 -31.63 -14.30 -15.41
CA HIS A 640 -32.78 -14.77 -14.63
C HIS A 640 -32.55 -16.18 -14.08
N ARG A 641 -31.97 -17.11 -14.86
CA ARG A 641 -31.61 -18.45 -14.40
C ARG A 641 -30.56 -18.41 -13.29
N LEU A 642 -29.49 -17.63 -13.46
CA LEU A 642 -28.47 -17.47 -12.43
C LEU A 642 -29.06 -16.90 -11.14
N ARG A 643 -29.97 -15.93 -11.25
CA ARG A 643 -30.63 -15.35 -10.08
C ARG A 643 -31.46 -16.38 -9.32
N ARG A 644 -32.22 -17.24 -10.02
CA ARG A 644 -32.94 -18.36 -9.40
C ARG A 644 -32.00 -19.33 -8.67
N ILE A 645 -30.86 -19.65 -9.27
CA ILE A 645 -29.83 -20.50 -8.64
C ILE A 645 -29.29 -19.81 -7.38
N ILE A 646 -28.98 -18.52 -7.43
CA ILE A 646 -28.45 -17.75 -6.29
C ILE A 646 -29.48 -17.66 -5.15
N ASP A 647 -30.72 -17.32 -5.47
CA ASP A 647 -31.80 -17.12 -4.49
C ASP A 647 -32.14 -18.42 -3.74
N SER A 648 -31.93 -19.59 -4.36
CA SER A 648 -32.15 -20.91 -3.75
C SER A 648 -30.87 -21.59 -3.25
N SER A 649 -29.74 -20.87 -3.20
CA SER A 649 -28.42 -21.41 -2.84
C SER A 649 -28.35 -22.12 -1.50
N GLY A 650 -29.07 -21.64 -0.48
CA GLY A 650 -29.15 -22.34 0.80
C GLY A 650 -29.75 -23.75 0.67
N ASP A 651 -30.83 -23.89 -0.11
CA ASP A 651 -31.59 -25.14 -0.21
C ASP A 651 -30.86 -26.20 -1.04
N TRP A 652 -30.32 -25.80 -2.19
CA TRP A 652 -29.64 -26.75 -3.07
C TRP A 652 -28.22 -27.08 -2.59
N TRP A 653 -27.54 -26.18 -1.88
CA TRP A 653 -26.29 -26.52 -1.23
C TRP A 653 -26.49 -27.49 -0.06
N ALA A 654 -27.59 -27.37 0.69
CA ALA A 654 -27.93 -28.35 1.71
C ALA A 654 -28.24 -29.74 1.12
N ARG A 655 -28.68 -29.83 -0.14
CA ARG A 655 -28.77 -31.10 -0.88
C ARG A 655 -27.39 -31.63 -1.27
N LEU A 656 -26.51 -30.75 -1.74
CA LEU A 656 -25.13 -31.07 -2.10
C LEU A 656 -24.35 -31.65 -0.91
N GLU A 657 -24.49 -31.05 0.27
CA GLU A 657 -23.87 -31.53 1.52
C GLU A 657 -24.34 -32.92 1.96
N ARG A 658 -25.50 -33.39 1.49
CA ARG A 658 -26.00 -34.75 1.78
C ARG A 658 -25.46 -35.82 0.82
N LEU A 659 -24.85 -35.40 -0.28
CA LEU A 659 -24.21 -36.32 -1.22
C LEU A 659 -22.79 -36.64 -0.72
N PRO A 660 -22.25 -37.85 -0.99
CA PRO A 660 -20.87 -38.15 -0.66
C PRO A 660 -19.91 -37.19 -1.36
N ARG A 661 -19.07 -36.49 -0.57
CA ARG A 661 -18.03 -35.60 -1.08
C ARG A 661 -16.66 -36.25 -0.98
N THR A 662 -15.72 -35.69 -1.72
CA THR A 662 -14.35 -36.15 -1.86
C THR A 662 -13.40 -34.97 -2.03
N LEU A 663 -12.10 -35.25 -2.05
CA LEU A 663 -11.09 -34.29 -2.49
C LEU A 663 -11.25 -34.08 -4.01
N VAL A 664 -11.54 -32.84 -4.40
CA VAL A 664 -11.59 -32.42 -5.80
C VAL A 664 -10.46 -31.46 -6.11
N HIS A 665 -10.00 -31.42 -7.36
CA HIS A 665 -9.04 -30.44 -7.84
C HIS A 665 -9.63 -29.03 -7.86
N ASN A 666 -10.92 -28.89 -8.17
CA ASN A 666 -11.70 -27.63 -8.16
C ASN A 666 -11.17 -26.52 -9.10
N ASP A 667 -10.31 -26.92 -10.04
CA ASP A 667 -9.77 -26.12 -11.14
C ASP A 667 -9.32 -27.07 -12.27
N PHE A 668 -10.11 -28.13 -12.50
CA PHE A 668 -9.78 -29.25 -13.37
C PHE A 668 -10.11 -28.93 -14.83
N ASN A 669 -9.21 -28.20 -15.49
CA ASN A 669 -9.38 -27.74 -16.87
C ASN A 669 -8.06 -27.82 -17.68
N PRO A 670 -8.09 -27.68 -19.02
CA PRO A 670 -6.92 -27.79 -19.89
C PRO A 670 -5.76 -26.80 -19.65
N ARG A 671 -5.87 -25.87 -18.69
CA ARG A 671 -4.74 -25.04 -18.23
C ARG A 671 -3.91 -25.75 -17.18
N ASN A 672 -4.53 -26.64 -16.41
CA ASN A 672 -3.98 -27.26 -15.20
C ASN A 672 -3.85 -28.78 -15.34
N ILE A 673 -4.16 -29.34 -16.50
CA ILE A 673 -4.01 -30.78 -16.75
C ILE A 673 -3.34 -31.03 -18.11
N ALA A 674 -2.63 -32.13 -18.18
CA ALA A 674 -2.06 -32.68 -19.40
C ALA A 674 -2.17 -34.22 -19.37
N LEU A 675 -1.89 -34.86 -20.49
CA LEU A 675 -1.83 -36.32 -20.59
C LEU A 675 -0.40 -36.75 -20.96
N ARG A 676 0.11 -37.84 -20.40
CA ARG A 676 1.38 -38.43 -20.82
C ARG A 676 1.27 -38.88 -22.27
N ALA A 677 2.26 -38.51 -23.09
CA ALA A 677 2.27 -38.87 -24.51
C ALA A 677 2.42 -40.39 -24.73
N SER A 678 2.95 -41.12 -23.75
CA SER A 678 3.22 -42.56 -23.82
C SER A 678 1.97 -43.44 -23.70
N ASP A 679 1.05 -43.07 -22.81
CA ASP A 679 -0.07 -43.94 -22.40
C ASP A 679 -1.37 -43.19 -22.09
N LEU A 680 -1.41 -41.87 -22.35
CA LEU A 680 -2.52 -40.97 -22.05
C LEU A 680 -2.87 -40.87 -20.55
N SER A 681 -2.00 -41.31 -19.64
CA SER A 681 -2.25 -41.13 -18.20
C SER A 681 -2.32 -39.65 -17.83
N LEU A 682 -3.26 -39.32 -16.93
CA LEU A 682 -3.50 -37.96 -16.47
C LEU A 682 -2.32 -37.43 -15.66
N VAL A 683 -1.94 -36.18 -15.95
CA VAL A 683 -1.07 -35.36 -15.11
C VAL A 683 -1.80 -34.05 -14.80
N ALA A 684 -2.36 -33.95 -13.59
CA ALA A 684 -2.98 -32.75 -13.06
C ALA A 684 -1.97 -31.96 -12.22
N TYR A 685 -1.70 -30.73 -12.65
CA TYR A 685 -0.74 -29.80 -12.06
C TYR A 685 -1.46 -28.51 -11.68
N ASP A 686 -1.11 -27.90 -10.54
CA ASP A 686 -1.82 -26.73 -9.96
C ASP A 686 -3.04 -27.07 -9.07
N TRP A 687 -2.75 -27.69 -7.93
CA TRP A 687 -3.77 -28.10 -6.94
C TRP A 687 -4.13 -26.98 -5.94
N GLU A 688 -3.85 -25.72 -6.27
CA GLU A 688 -3.97 -24.61 -5.33
C GLU A 688 -5.41 -24.34 -4.86
N LEU A 689 -6.40 -24.72 -5.67
CA LEU A 689 -7.82 -24.51 -5.40
C LEU A 689 -8.54 -25.76 -4.89
N ALA A 690 -7.82 -26.87 -4.71
CA ALA A 690 -8.36 -28.13 -4.25
C ALA A 690 -9.21 -27.97 -2.99
N THR A 691 -10.30 -28.73 -2.88
CA THR A 691 -11.22 -28.59 -1.75
C THR A 691 -12.07 -29.84 -1.55
N LEU A 692 -12.91 -29.84 -0.52
CA LEU A 692 -13.92 -30.86 -0.30
C LEU A 692 -15.19 -30.51 -1.10
N HIS A 693 -15.58 -31.38 -2.04
CA HIS A 693 -16.79 -31.20 -2.84
C HIS A 693 -17.30 -32.53 -3.41
N VAL A 694 -18.49 -32.56 -4.02
CA VAL A 694 -18.92 -33.73 -4.80
C VAL A 694 -18.00 -33.98 -6.00
N PRO A 695 -17.68 -35.24 -6.35
CA PRO A 695 -16.67 -35.59 -7.37
C PRO A 695 -16.98 -35.04 -8.76
N GLN A 696 -18.25 -34.76 -9.06
CA GLN A 696 -18.69 -34.22 -10.34
C GLN A 696 -18.20 -32.78 -10.58
N ARG A 697 -17.73 -32.07 -9.56
CA ARG A 697 -17.24 -30.68 -9.69
C ARG A 697 -16.07 -30.54 -10.65
N ASP A 698 -15.15 -31.51 -10.66
CA ASP A 698 -14.04 -31.52 -11.61
C ASP A 698 -14.52 -31.84 -13.03
N LEU A 699 -15.53 -32.72 -13.15
CA LEU A 699 -16.13 -33.05 -14.43
C LEU A 699 -16.86 -31.85 -15.05
N VAL A 700 -17.64 -31.10 -14.25
CA VAL A 700 -18.32 -29.87 -14.69
C VAL A 700 -17.36 -28.93 -15.41
N GLU A 701 -16.21 -28.66 -14.79
CA GLU A 701 -15.24 -27.71 -15.32
C GLU A 701 -14.51 -28.26 -16.53
N LEU A 702 -14.07 -29.52 -16.51
CA LEU A 702 -13.47 -30.15 -17.69
C LEU A 702 -14.43 -30.09 -18.88
N LEU A 703 -15.67 -30.55 -18.71
CA LEU A 703 -16.66 -30.61 -19.78
C LEU A 703 -17.02 -29.23 -20.31
N ALA A 704 -17.11 -28.21 -19.44
CA ALA A 704 -17.36 -26.84 -19.87
C ALA A 704 -16.25 -26.31 -20.79
N PHE A 705 -15.00 -26.75 -20.60
CA PHE A 705 -13.86 -26.38 -21.45
C PHE A 705 -13.72 -27.21 -22.72
N VAL A 706 -14.09 -28.49 -22.73
CA VAL A 706 -13.70 -29.42 -23.81
C VAL A 706 -14.84 -29.96 -24.66
N LEU A 707 -16.10 -29.83 -24.22
CA LEU A 707 -17.22 -30.35 -25.00
C LEU A 707 -17.41 -29.55 -26.31
N PRO A 708 -17.57 -30.24 -27.45
CA PRO A 708 -17.86 -29.57 -28.70
C PRO A 708 -19.29 -29.00 -28.68
N ALA A 709 -19.54 -27.99 -29.52
CA ALA A 709 -20.79 -27.23 -29.52
C ALA A 709 -22.03 -28.07 -29.89
N ASP A 710 -21.84 -29.19 -30.57
CA ASP A 710 -22.87 -30.14 -30.99
C ASP A 710 -23.14 -31.28 -29.98
N ALA A 711 -22.37 -31.36 -28.88
CA ALA A 711 -22.61 -32.37 -27.84
C ALA A 711 -24.04 -32.27 -27.26
N GLY A 712 -24.70 -33.41 -27.10
CA GLY A 712 -26.06 -33.50 -26.58
C GLY A 712 -26.11 -33.89 -25.09
N GLU A 713 -27.34 -34.01 -24.58
CA GLU A 713 -27.60 -34.53 -23.24
C GLU A 713 -27.09 -35.98 -23.08
N ASP A 714 -27.21 -36.80 -24.13
CA ASP A 714 -26.72 -38.18 -24.15
C ASP A 714 -25.19 -38.28 -24.01
N ASP A 715 -24.45 -37.34 -24.60
CA ASP A 715 -22.98 -37.29 -24.48
C ASP A 715 -22.56 -36.99 -23.04
N VAL A 716 -23.24 -36.02 -22.40
CA VAL A 716 -23.01 -35.67 -20.99
C VAL A 716 -23.37 -36.86 -20.09
N ALA A 717 -24.51 -37.52 -20.34
CA ALA A 717 -24.93 -38.69 -19.58
C ALA A 717 -23.94 -39.85 -19.69
N ALA A 718 -23.40 -40.11 -20.90
CA ALA A 718 -22.39 -41.13 -21.12
C ALA A 718 -21.07 -40.84 -20.36
N LEU A 719 -20.62 -39.59 -20.36
CA LEU A 719 -19.40 -39.18 -19.63
C LEU A 719 -19.60 -39.19 -18.11
N LEU A 720 -20.80 -38.87 -17.63
CA LEU A 720 -21.16 -39.01 -16.21
C LEU A 720 -21.14 -40.46 -15.75
N GLU A 721 -21.71 -41.36 -16.55
CA GLU A 721 -21.73 -42.79 -16.25
C GLU A 721 -20.32 -43.38 -16.30
N LEU A 722 -19.50 -42.96 -17.28
CA LEU A 722 -18.08 -43.32 -17.35
C LEU A 722 -17.35 -42.92 -16.05
N HIS A 723 -17.53 -41.68 -15.59
CA HIS A 723 -16.91 -41.20 -14.36
C HIS A 723 -17.36 -42.00 -13.14
N ARG A 724 -18.68 -42.25 -13.02
CA ARG A 724 -19.26 -43.04 -11.93
C ARG A 724 -18.70 -44.46 -11.89
N GLN A 725 -18.59 -45.09 -13.06
CA GLN A 725 -18.00 -46.42 -13.20
C GLN A 725 -16.51 -46.41 -12.81
N ALA A 726 -15.74 -45.44 -13.29
CA ALA A 726 -14.31 -45.33 -12.98
C ALA A 726 -14.06 -45.14 -11.47
N VAL A 727 -14.88 -44.32 -10.79
CA VAL A 727 -14.79 -44.13 -9.33
C VAL A 727 -15.13 -45.42 -8.59
N ARG A 728 -16.13 -46.18 -9.07
CA ARG A 728 -16.47 -47.50 -8.52
C ARG A 728 -15.34 -48.51 -8.71
N ASP A 729 -14.76 -48.57 -9.90
CA ASP A 729 -13.70 -49.51 -10.23
C ASP A 729 -12.40 -49.21 -9.48
N ALA A 730 -12.20 -47.95 -9.09
CA ALA A 730 -11.14 -47.52 -8.18
C ALA A 730 -11.40 -47.88 -6.69
N GLY A 731 -12.52 -48.52 -6.38
CA GLY A 731 -12.79 -49.15 -5.08
C GLY A 731 -13.73 -48.40 -4.14
N ALA A 732 -14.40 -47.34 -4.61
CA ALA A 732 -15.35 -46.58 -3.79
C ALA A 732 -16.80 -47.08 -3.94
N GLU A 733 -17.58 -46.94 -2.87
CA GLU A 733 -19.03 -47.09 -2.93
C GLU A 733 -19.66 -45.86 -3.59
N VAL A 734 -20.26 -46.05 -4.77
CA VAL A 734 -20.88 -44.96 -5.54
C VAL A 734 -22.41 -45.05 -5.51
N PRO A 735 -23.12 -43.91 -5.37
CA PRO A 735 -24.57 -43.85 -5.55
C PRO A 735 -25.04 -44.33 -6.93
N GLY A 736 -26.35 -44.56 -7.05
CA GLY A 736 -26.99 -44.88 -8.33
C GLY A 736 -26.93 -43.71 -9.35
N PRO A 737 -27.17 -43.98 -10.65
CA PRO A 737 -27.03 -43.00 -11.72
C PRO A 737 -27.79 -41.68 -11.49
N ASP A 738 -29.03 -41.74 -11.02
CA ASP A 738 -29.85 -40.54 -10.78
C ASP A 738 -29.26 -39.64 -9.69
N SER A 739 -28.77 -40.23 -8.59
CA SER A 739 -28.11 -39.48 -7.52
C SER A 739 -26.76 -38.92 -7.97
N TRP A 740 -26.06 -39.60 -8.88
CA TRP A 740 -24.80 -39.12 -9.44
C TRP A 740 -25.02 -37.93 -10.38
N ARG A 741 -26.06 -37.99 -11.21
CA ARG A 741 -26.48 -36.90 -12.10
C ARG A 741 -26.98 -35.69 -11.31
N GLU A 742 -27.66 -35.91 -10.19
CA GLU A 742 -28.01 -34.83 -9.26
C GLU A 742 -26.76 -34.12 -8.71
N GLY A 743 -25.72 -34.86 -8.31
CA GLY A 743 -24.45 -34.27 -7.88
C GLY A 743 -23.81 -33.40 -8.96
N TYR A 744 -23.89 -33.82 -10.23
CA TYR A 744 -23.43 -33.01 -11.37
C TYR A 744 -24.21 -31.71 -11.53
N ARG A 745 -25.55 -31.78 -11.48
CA ARG A 745 -26.41 -30.60 -11.58
C ARG A 745 -26.08 -29.56 -10.50
N LEU A 746 -25.96 -30.01 -9.25
CA LEU A 746 -25.65 -29.12 -8.13
C LEU A 746 -24.23 -28.52 -8.25
N ALA A 747 -23.25 -29.31 -8.70
CA ALA A 747 -21.90 -28.81 -8.96
C ALA A 747 -21.83 -27.82 -10.14
N LEU A 748 -22.68 -28.00 -11.15
CA LEU A 748 -22.79 -27.07 -12.28
C LEU A 748 -23.37 -25.72 -11.83
N TRP A 749 -24.38 -25.75 -10.97
CA TRP A 749 -24.94 -24.54 -10.36
C TRP A 749 -23.89 -23.80 -9.54
N ASP A 750 -23.12 -24.50 -8.69
CA ASP A 750 -21.98 -23.91 -7.97
C ASP A 750 -20.99 -23.23 -8.92
N PHE A 751 -20.46 -23.97 -9.89
CA PHE A 751 -19.46 -23.48 -10.83
C PHE A 751 -19.94 -22.21 -11.56
N SER A 752 -21.22 -22.16 -11.93
CA SER A 752 -21.81 -21.04 -12.66
C SER A 752 -21.87 -19.73 -11.86
N ILE A 753 -22.04 -19.82 -10.54
CA ILE A 753 -22.17 -18.63 -9.67
C ILE A 753 -20.87 -18.29 -8.91
N THR A 754 -19.90 -19.22 -8.87
CA THR A 754 -18.61 -19.02 -8.19
C THR A 754 -17.47 -18.86 -9.20
N ARG A 755 -16.88 -19.97 -9.67
CA ARG A 755 -15.65 -19.99 -10.46
C ARG A 755 -15.78 -19.28 -11.80
N LEU A 756 -16.90 -19.47 -12.51
CA LEU A 756 -17.16 -18.77 -13.76
C LEU A 756 -17.15 -17.25 -13.58
N GLN A 757 -17.78 -16.76 -12.49
CA GLN A 757 -17.84 -15.33 -12.18
C GLN A 757 -16.44 -14.76 -11.89
N LEU A 758 -15.56 -15.54 -11.25
CA LEU A 758 -14.16 -15.12 -11.03
C LEU A 758 -13.37 -15.04 -12.35
N TYR A 759 -13.59 -15.96 -13.29
CA TYR A 759 -12.97 -15.84 -14.63
C TYR A 759 -13.45 -14.61 -15.38
N LEU A 760 -14.76 -14.32 -15.33
CA LEU A 760 -15.33 -13.12 -15.96
C LEU A 760 -14.81 -11.84 -15.31
N MET A 761 -14.67 -11.82 -13.98
CA MET A 761 -14.07 -10.68 -13.28
C MET A 761 -12.62 -10.44 -13.73
N ALA A 762 -11.84 -11.50 -13.94
CA ALA A 762 -10.50 -11.38 -14.52
C ALA A 762 -10.55 -10.91 -15.99
N HIS A 763 -11.54 -11.35 -16.76
CA HIS A 763 -11.74 -10.98 -18.17
C HIS A 763 -11.98 -9.49 -18.39
N THR A 764 -12.74 -8.84 -17.51
CA THR A 764 -13.00 -7.39 -17.53
C THR A 764 -11.70 -6.57 -17.61
N HIS A 765 -10.62 -7.08 -17.00
CA HIS A 765 -9.32 -6.40 -16.94
C HIS A 765 -8.33 -6.90 -17.98
N ARG A 766 -8.47 -8.15 -18.44
CA ARG A 766 -7.63 -8.76 -19.47
C ARG A 766 -8.41 -9.81 -20.24
N GLU A 767 -8.41 -9.71 -21.56
CA GLU A 767 -9.04 -10.72 -22.41
C GLU A 767 -8.52 -12.13 -22.12
N LEU A 768 -9.45 -13.02 -21.73
CA LEU A 768 -9.27 -14.46 -21.58
C LEU A 768 -9.96 -15.16 -22.77
N PRO A 769 -9.22 -15.61 -23.80
CA PRO A 769 -9.82 -16.07 -25.04
C PRO A 769 -10.71 -17.31 -24.89
N PHE A 770 -10.35 -18.24 -24.01
CA PHE A 770 -11.13 -19.45 -23.70
C PHE A 770 -12.57 -19.16 -23.25
N LEU A 771 -12.86 -17.97 -22.70
CA LEU A 771 -14.24 -17.62 -22.29
C LEU A 771 -15.22 -17.57 -23.45
N LYS A 772 -14.74 -17.33 -24.68
CA LYS A 772 -15.57 -17.38 -25.90
C LYS A 772 -16.18 -18.77 -26.13
N HIS A 773 -15.54 -19.81 -25.61
CA HIS A 773 -16.04 -21.18 -25.66
C HIS A 773 -16.67 -21.62 -24.33
N LEU A 774 -16.03 -21.28 -23.21
CA LEU A 774 -16.47 -21.70 -21.88
C LEU A 774 -17.87 -21.19 -21.54
N VAL A 775 -18.15 -19.89 -21.72
CA VAL A 775 -19.42 -19.30 -21.28
C VAL A 775 -20.62 -19.90 -22.04
N PRO A 776 -20.61 -19.98 -23.39
CA PRO A 776 -21.69 -20.64 -24.12
C PRO A 776 -21.88 -22.11 -23.73
N ASN A 777 -20.80 -22.84 -23.46
CA ASN A 777 -20.88 -24.23 -23.00
C ASN A 777 -21.56 -24.34 -21.63
N VAL A 778 -21.20 -23.49 -20.66
CA VAL A 778 -21.86 -23.49 -19.34
C VAL A 778 -23.34 -23.19 -19.48
N VAL A 779 -23.72 -22.20 -20.30
CA VAL A 779 -25.13 -21.85 -20.54
C VAL A 779 -25.89 -23.05 -21.10
N ARG A 780 -25.34 -23.72 -22.12
CA ARG A 780 -25.95 -24.93 -22.71
C ARG A 780 -26.08 -26.08 -21.71
N LEU A 781 -25.05 -26.32 -20.88
CA LEU A 781 -25.10 -27.35 -19.84
C LEU A 781 -26.19 -27.03 -18.79
N LEU A 782 -26.36 -25.75 -18.43
CA LEU A 782 -27.43 -25.30 -17.52
C LEU A 782 -28.81 -25.49 -18.15
N GLU A 783 -28.93 -25.34 -19.47
CA GLU A 783 -30.19 -25.60 -20.20
C GLU A 783 -30.53 -27.10 -20.24
N MET A 784 -29.54 -27.96 -20.46
CA MET A 784 -29.71 -29.42 -20.47
C MET A 784 -30.14 -29.97 -19.10
N GLU A 785 -29.48 -29.55 -18.02
CA GLU A 785 -29.76 -30.07 -16.67
C GLU A 785 -30.92 -29.36 -15.97
N GLY A 786 -31.37 -28.24 -16.51
CA GLY A 786 -32.43 -27.41 -15.93
C GLY A 786 -32.04 -26.75 -14.60
N THR A 787 -32.99 -25.98 -14.05
CA THR A 787 -32.87 -25.28 -12.75
C THR A 787 -33.84 -25.85 -11.70
N GLY A 788 -34.26 -27.12 -11.85
CA GLY A 788 -35.52 -27.69 -11.32
C GLY A 788 -35.95 -27.24 -9.91
N ALA A 789 -37.23 -27.00 -9.60
CA ALA A 789 -38.50 -27.25 -10.31
C ALA A 789 -39.34 -25.96 -10.49
N GLY A 790 -40.49 -26.09 -11.14
CA GLY A 790 -41.47 -25.03 -11.35
C GLY A 790 -42.27 -24.62 -10.11
#